data_AF-T1K7P1-F1
#
_entry.id   AF-T1K7P1-F1
#
_cell.length_a   1.000
_cell.length_b   1.000
_cell.length_c   1.000
_cell.angle_alpha   90.00
_cell.angle_beta   90.00
_cell.angle_gamma   90.00
#
_symmetry.space_group_name_H-M   'P 1'
#
loop_
_entity.id
_entity.type
_entity.pdbx_description
1 polymer ?
#
loop_
_entity_poly.entity_id
_entity_poly.type
_entity_poly.pdbx_seq_one_letter_code
_entity_poly.pdbx_strand_id
1 'polypeptide(L)'
;MFDFIGVLAQARFHSVRKRFMAELKELRSREPSMVTTQSIINLLMGMKFFRIKMVPIEQFEASFEFMHECAHYFIEVKDKDIKHNLAGLFEHILSPVAATVKNEVNVPCLKNFVEMLYPLTLDLCVKKKHTYALFPLVTCLLCVSQKQFFLKNWHCFLSMCLSHLKNRDSKMSKLAMESLHRLLWVYMIRIKCESNTATQSKLQSIVYSLFPKGSKAVVPRDVNLSFFVKIIQFIAQEKLDFAMKGIVYDLLSVDRPIKVIFAPERMTIGLRAFIVVADSLQQKEGEPPMPRTPGVMPSGNTLRVKRTYLNKMLTERMAKNIGVNDYYPHVLKSLNDILKALDLQFGKPLMLTTVQNINKEPDDMITGERKPKIDLFRACIAAIPRLIPDGMSRTDLIDLLSRLTVHMDEELRVLAWQALQHIINNFPEWRDDVVEGFINFILSEINDTFPQLLDNALRMLLQLLASWKTSIQASGTSKSPDESELLTCKGQHTILIINKSRPKNKQIILNFTIKMPFVSKILILIYHHIVMDEDLSSNVKYSGPLSNNDPVKTEREEEAKLKAKYPSVQRPGPQFLQKRLQKGTKYFDSGDYNMAKAAIKNNKSRQPSSLSQEPVNFTVSPPLTGDTIPTPDCLATRKTSIHSQSKLATELLHDHDLN
;
A
#
# COMPACT_ATOMS: atom_id res chain seq x y z
N MET A 1 27.69 -12.41 -8.47
CA MET A 1 28.29 -13.55 -9.21
C MET A 1 27.21 -14.52 -9.71
N PHE A 2 26.30 -15.01 -8.87
CA PHE A 2 25.22 -15.90 -9.29
C PHE A 2 24.23 -15.27 -10.30
N ASP A 3 23.97 -13.96 -10.23
CA ASP A 3 23.17 -13.26 -11.26
C ASP A 3 23.84 -13.28 -12.65
N PHE A 4 25.17 -13.17 -12.69
CA PHE A 4 25.94 -13.23 -13.93
C PHE A 4 25.86 -14.62 -14.56
N ILE A 5 25.86 -15.68 -13.75
CA ILE A 5 25.65 -17.06 -14.22
C ILE A 5 24.23 -17.24 -14.77
N GLY A 6 23.21 -16.65 -14.12
CA GLY A 6 21.82 -16.66 -14.63
C GLY A 6 21.68 -15.96 -15.99
N VAL A 7 22.30 -14.81 -16.16
CA VAL A 7 22.32 -14.07 -17.44
C VAL A 7 23.16 -14.80 -18.49
N LEU A 8 24.31 -15.37 -18.12
CA LEU A 8 25.13 -16.20 -19.01
C LEU A 8 24.41 -17.47 -19.44
N ALA A 9 23.62 -18.11 -18.56
CA ALA A 9 22.81 -19.27 -18.91
C ALA A 9 21.76 -18.93 -19.98
N GLN A 10 21.28 -17.69 -20.05
CA GLN A 10 20.38 -17.26 -21.12
C GLN A 10 21.09 -17.10 -22.47
N ALA A 11 22.38 -16.75 -22.47
CA ALA A 11 23.18 -16.55 -23.68
C ALA A 11 23.90 -17.83 -24.17
N ARG A 12 24.29 -18.73 -23.25
CA ARG A 12 25.07 -19.95 -23.52
C ARG A 12 24.56 -21.16 -22.73
N PHE A 13 23.26 -21.42 -22.80
CA PHE A 13 22.60 -22.47 -22.01
C PHE A 13 23.29 -23.84 -22.10
N HIS A 14 23.61 -24.30 -23.31
CA HIS A 14 24.20 -25.62 -23.51
C HIS A 14 25.55 -25.79 -22.79
N SER A 15 26.44 -24.79 -22.87
CA SER A 15 27.74 -24.81 -22.19
C SER A 15 27.59 -24.76 -20.68
N VAL A 16 26.67 -23.93 -20.17
CA VAL A 16 26.40 -23.82 -18.72
C VAL A 16 25.80 -25.11 -18.18
N ARG A 17 24.80 -25.69 -18.86
CA ARG A 17 24.21 -27.00 -18.51
C ARG A 17 25.28 -28.08 -18.47
N LYS A 18 26.10 -28.21 -19.52
CA LYS A 18 27.16 -29.23 -19.59
C LYS A 18 28.15 -29.11 -18.43
N ARG A 19 28.61 -27.88 -18.12
CA ARG A 19 29.55 -27.65 -17.01
C ARG A 19 28.90 -27.94 -15.66
N PHE A 20 27.69 -27.45 -15.44
CA PHE A 20 26.93 -27.67 -14.21
C PHE A 20 26.70 -29.16 -13.95
N MET A 21 26.27 -29.92 -14.96
CA MET A 21 26.01 -31.36 -14.80
C MET A 21 27.29 -32.17 -14.58
N ALA A 22 28.41 -31.76 -15.20
CA ALA A 22 29.71 -32.37 -14.95
C ALA A 22 30.15 -32.15 -13.49
N GLU A 23 30.06 -30.91 -12.99
CA GLU A 23 30.41 -30.59 -11.60
C GLU A 23 29.46 -31.27 -10.59
N LEU A 24 28.16 -31.31 -10.88
CA LEU A 24 27.19 -32.00 -10.03
C LEU A 24 27.48 -33.51 -9.96
N LYS A 25 27.81 -34.14 -11.10
CA LYS A 25 28.18 -35.56 -11.16
C LYS A 25 29.46 -35.83 -10.37
N GLU A 26 30.46 -34.96 -10.49
CA GLU A 26 31.71 -35.06 -9.74
C GLU A 26 31.44 -34.96 -8.22
N LEU A 27 30.71 -33.93 -7.78
CA LEU A 27 30.39 -33.75 -6.37
C LEU A 27 29.56 -34.90 -5.79
N ARG A 28 28.66 -35.49 -6.59
CA ARG A 28 27.87 -36.68 -6.21
C ARG A 28 28.72 -37.94 -6.05
N SER A 29 29.87 -38.03 -6.73
CA SER A 29 30.78 -39.18 -6.62
C SER A 29 31.69 -39.13 -5.40
N ARG A 30 31.81 -37.95 -4.76
CA ARG A 30 32.59 -37.77 -3.54
C ARG A 30 31.85 -38.34 -2.33
N GLU A 31 32.59 -38.68 -1.27
CA GLU A 31 31.99 -39.15 -0.04
C GLU A 31 30.99 -38.12 0.55
N PRO A 32 29.83 -38.58 1.06
CA PRO A 32 28.87 -37.71 1.70
C PRO A 32 29.48 -37.06 2.95
N SER A 33 29.73 -35.77 2.87
CA SER A 33 30.24 -34.95 3.98
C SER A 33 29.52 -33.61 4.01
N MET A 34 29.55 -32.90 5.14
CA MET A 34 28.96 -31.56 5.24
C MET A 34 29.52 -30.59 4.20
N VAL A 35 30.82 -30.71 3.88
CA VAL A 35 31.49 -29.90 2.86
C VAL A 35 30.99 -30.23 1.46
N THR A 36 30.82 -31.52 1.16
CA THR A 36 30.26 -31.99 -0.11
C THR A 36 28.81 -31.49 -0.28
N THR A 37 27.98 -31.63 0.76
CA THR A 37 26.59 -31.13 0.79
C THR A 37 26.53 -29.62 0.54
N GLN A 38 27.36 -28.83 1.23
CA GLN A 38 27.39 -27.38 1.03
C GLN A 38 27.87 -26.99 -0.38
N SER A 39 28.83 -27.73 -0.94
CA SER A 39 29.32 -27.51 -2.30
C SER A 39 28.22 -27.75 -3.33
N ILE A 40 27.44 -28.82 -3.16
CA ILE A 40 26.26 -29.11 -4.00
C ILE A 40 25.21 -27.99 -3.86
N ILE A 41 24.92 -27.54 -2.63
CA ILE A 41 23.98 -26.45 -2.40
C ILE A 41 24.42 -25.16 -3.09
N ASN A 42 25.70 -24.79 -2.99
CA ASN A 42 26.24 -23.59 -3.64
C ASN A 42 26.14 -23.69 -5.17
N LEU A 43 26.42 -24.87 -5.74
CA LEU A 43 26.26 -25.13 -7.16
C LEU A 43 24.80 -24.97 -7.60
N LEU A 44 23.85 -25.55 -6.86
CA LEU A 44 22.40 -25.41 -7.11
C LEU A 44 21.95 -23.94 -7.06
N MET A 45 22.43 -23.18 -6.07
CA MET A 45 22.12 -21.75 -5.94
C MET A 45 22.64 -20.93 -7.12
N GLY A 46 23.71 -21.38 -7.79
CA GLY A 46 24.19 -20.75 -9.02
C GLY A 46 23.22 -20.82 -10.20
N MET A 47 22.30 -21.80 -10.19
CA MET A 47 21.26 -21.96 -11.21
C MET A 47 19.93 -21.30 -10.85
N LYS A 48 19.82 -20.67 -9.66
CA LYS A 48 18.58 -20.05 -9.15
C LYS A 48 17.96 -19.03 -10.12
N PHE A 49 18.81 -18.32 -10.87
CA PHE A 49 18.38 -17.27 -11.80
C PHE A 49 18.17 -17.77 -13.23
N PHE A 50 18.29 -19.09 -13.46
CA PHE A 50 17.95 -19.70 -14.72
C PHE A 50 16.49 -19.38 -15.08
N ARG A 51 16.26 -18.93 -16.32
CA ARG A 51 14.92 -18.61 -16.83
C ARG A 51 14.65 -19.49 -18.05
N ILE A 52 13.52 -20.19 -18.01
CA ILE A 52 13.04 -20.98 -19.13
C ILE A 52 12.63 -20.03 -20.25
N LYS A 53 13.15 -20.28 -21.45
CA LYS A 53 12.67 -19.62 -22.67
C LYS A 53 11.49 -20.41 -23.20
N MET A 54 10.33 -19.76 -23.31
CA MET A 54 9.09 -20.40 -23.77
C MET A 54 9.06 -20.61 -25.29
N VAL A 55 9.84 -19.82 -26.03
CA VAL A 55 9.91 -19.82 -27.50
C VAL A 55 11.37 -19.70 -27.93
N PRO A 56 11.82 -20.44 -28.97
CA PRO A 56 11.09 -21.48 -29.69
C PRO A 56 10.97 -22.79 -28.87
N ILE A 57 10.13 -23.73 -29.33
CA ILE A 57 9.75 -24.92 -28.55
C ILE A 57 10.95 -25.82 -28.22
N GLU A 58 11.96 -25.87 -29.09
CA GLU A 58 13.17 -26.66 -28.88
C GLU A 58 13.98 -26.13 -27.69
N GLN A 59 13.99 -24.81 -27.46
CA GLN A 59 14.65 -24.20 -26.30
C GLN A 59 13.86 -24.45 -25.01
N PHE A 60 12.54 -24.53 -25.11
CA PHE A 60 11.68 -24.91 -24.00
C PHE A 60 11.92 -26.37 -23.61
N GLU A 61 11.91 -27.30 -24.56
CA GLU A 61 12.19 -28.72 -24.34
C GLU A 61 13.60 -28.94 -23.78
N ALA A 62 14.62 -28.30 -24.36
CA ALA A 62 15.99 -28.39 -23.85
C ALA A 62 16.13 -27.86 -22.40
N SER A 63 15.33 -26.85 -22.03
CA SER A 63 15.28 -26.36 -20.64
C SER A 63 14.64 -27.40 -19.72
N PHE A 64 13.61 -28.12 -20.19
CA PHE A 64 12.96 -29.17 -19.42
C PHE A 64 13.78 -30.45 -19.33
N GLU A 65 14.64 -30.77 -20.31
CA GLU A 65 15.62 -31.86 -20.16
C GLU A 65 16.52 -31.63 -18.94
N PHE A 66 17.08 -30.41 -18.80
CA PHE A 66 17.85 -30.04 -17.63
C PHE A 66 17.05 -30.16 -16.33
N MET A 67 15.80 -29.69 -16.34
CA MET A 67 14.90 -29.79 -15.19
C MET A 67 14.63 -31.25 -14.82
N HIS A 68 14.43 -32.13 -15.80
CA HIS A 68 14.22 -33.58 -15.61
C HIS A 68 15.43 -34.25 -14.99
N GLU A 69 16.65 -33.95 -15.45
CA GLU A 69 17.85 -34.50 -14.84
C GLU A 69 18.00 -34.06 -13.36
N CYS A 70 17.68 -32.81 -13.05
CA CYS A 70 17.65 -32.32 -11.66
C CYS A 70 16.52 -32.99 -10.85
N ALA A 71 15.37 -33.27 -11.46
CA ALA A 71 14.24 -33.92 -10.82
C ALA A 71 14.53 -35.38 -10.47
N HIS A 72 15.22 -36.12 -11.34
CA HIS A 72 15.72 -37.45 -11.01
C HIS A 72 16.62 -37.41 -9.77
N TYR A 73 17.53 -36.43 -9.70
CA TYR A 73 18.37 -36.25 -8.52
C TYR A 73 17.56 -35.90 -7.26
N PHE A 74 16.52 -35.07 -7.37
CA PHE A 74 15.62 -34.74 -6.26
C PHE A 74 14.88 -35.98 -5.71
N ILE A 75 14.51 -36.91 -6.57
CA ILE A 75 13.87 -38.17 -6.20
C ILE A 75 14.88 -39.08 -5.48
N GLU A 76 16.07 -39.26 -6.04
CA GLU A 76 17.13 -40.14 -5.53
C GLU A 76 17.75 -39.67 -4.20
N VAL A 77 17.94 -38.36 -4.03
CA VAL A 77 18.71 -37.81 -2.91
C VAL A 77 18.00 -38.06 -1.57
N LYS A 78 18.74 -38.58 -0.59
CA LYS A 78 18.23 -38.80 0.78
C LYS A 78 18.53 -37.62 1.71
N ASP A 79 19.60 -36.87 1.42
CA ASP A 79 19.98 -35.67 2.17
C ASP A 79 18.86 -34.62 2.12
N LYS A 80 18.45 -34.16 3.30
CA LYS A 80 17.32 -33.25 3.47
C LYS A 80 17.64 -31.85 2.91
N ASP A 81 18.85 -31.35 3.14
CA ASP A 81 19.22 -29.97 2.82
C ASP A 81 19.44 -29.83 1.31
N ILE A 82 20.03 -30.84 0.66
CA ILE A 82 20.10 -30.88 -0.80
C ILE A 82 18.69 -30.93 -1.41
N LYS A 83 17.81 -31.78 -0.85
CA LYS A 83 16.42 -31.90 -1.31
C LYS A 83 15.65 -30.57 -1.19
N HIS A 84 15.81 -29.86 -0.07
CA HIS A 84 15.19 -28.55 0.14
C HIS A 84 15.70 -27.50 -0.86
N ASN A 85 17.00 -27.49 -1.15
CA ASN A 85 17.57 -26.55 -2.12
C ASN A 85 17.16 -26.85 -3.56
N LEU A 86 17.05 -28.13 -3.95
CA LEU A 86 16.47 -28.52 -5.23
C LEU A 86 15.01 -28.09 -5.36
N ALA A 87 14.21 -28.25 -4.30
CA ALA A 87 12.83 -27.78 -4.31
C ALA A 87 12.73 -26.25 -4.45
N GLY A 88 13.60 -25.52 -3.75
CA GLY A 88 13.75 -24.08 -3.92
C GLY A 88 14.15 -23.71 -5.35
N LEU A 89 15.12 -24.41 -5.94
CA LEU A 89 15.55 -24.18 -7.32
C LEU A 89 14.38 -24.33 -8.31
N PHE A 90 13.61 -25.41 -8.19
CA PHE A 90 12.42 -25.62 -9.03
C PHE A 90 11.39 -24.51 -8.85
N GLU A 91 11.08 -24.09 -7.62
CA GLU A 91 10.11 -22.99 -7.40
C GLU A 91 10.58 -21.68 -8.05
N HIS A 92 11.86 -21.32 -7.91
CA HIS A 92 12.39 -20.06 -8.47
C HIS A 92 12.38 -20.07 -10.01
N ILE A 93 12.66 -21.21 -10.64
CA ILE A 93 12.66 -21.36 -12.10
C ILE A 93 11.22 -21.39 -12.65
N LEU A 94 10.30 -22.09 -11.98
CA LEU A 94 8.93 -22.33 -12.47
C LEU A 94 7.94 -21.22 -12.11
N SER A 95 8.13 -20.47 -11.02
CA SER A 95 7.24 -19.38 -10.62
C SER A 95 7.02 -18.30 -11.70
N PRO A 96 8.05 -17.84 -12.44
CA PRO A 96 7.89 -16.94 -13.60
C PRO A 96 7.18 -17.60 -14.78
N VAL A 97 7.43 -18.90 -14.99
CA VAL A 97 6.75 -19.68 -16.03
C VAL A 97 5.26 -19.74 -15.70
N ALA A 98 4.88 -20.04 -14.46
CA ALA A 98 3.49 -20.08 -14.02
C ALA A 98 2.72 -18.78 -14.34
N ALA A 99 3.40 -17.63 -14.25
CA ALA A 99 2.80 -16.32 -14.51
C ALA A 99 2.59 -16.00 -15.99
N THR A 100 3.22 -16.74 -16.91
CA THR A 100 3.19 -16.46 -18.37
C THR A 100 2.70 -17.64 -19.20
N VAL A 101 2.74 -18.84 -18.65
CA VAL A 101 2.38 -20.09 -19.33
C VAL A 101 0.90 -20.10 -19.74
N LYS A 102 0.66 -20.44 -21.00
CA LYS A 102 -0.67 -20.58 -21.60
C LYS A 102 -0.82 -21.99 -22.14
N ASN A 103 -0.50 -22.21 -23.42
CA ASN A 103 -0.70 -23.48 -24.11
C ASN A 103 0.43 -24.47 -23.83
N GLU A 104 1.57 -23.98 -23.32
CA GLU A 104 2.77 -24.77 -23.07
C GLU A 104 2.58 -25.77 -21.92
N VAL A 105 1.56 -25.57 -21.06
CA VAL A 105 1.14 -26.59 -20.06
C VAL A 105 0.73 -27.92 -20.70
N ASN A 106 0.43 -27.92 -22.00
CA ASN A 106 0.06 -29.12 -22.76
C ASN A 106 1.27 -29.80 -23.44
N VAL A 107 2.46 -29.22 -23.35
CA VAL A 107 3.69 -29.80 -23.94
C VAL A 107 4.14 -31.01 -23.10
N PRO A 108 4.44 -32.17 -23.73
CA PRO A 108 4.77 -33.39 -23.00
C PRO A 108 5.91 -33.25 -21.98
N CYS A 109 6.96 -32.48 -22.28
CA CYS A 109 8.09 -32.34 -21.38
C CYS A 109 7.70 -31.73 -20.02
N LEU A 110 6.83 -30.71 -20.01
CA LEU A 110 6.32 -30.07 -18.79
C LEU A 110 5.26 -30.96 -18.12
N LYS A 111 4.36 -31.57 -18.89
CA LYS A 111 3.37 -32.51 -18.35
C LYS A 111 4.03 -33.65 -17.58
N ASN A 112 4.97 -34.35 -18.21
CA ASN A 112 5.69 -35.47 -17.61
C ASN A 112 6.50 -35.02 -16.39
N PHE A 113 7.08 -33.82 -16.42
CA PHE A 113 7.81 -33.26 -15.29
C PHE A 113 6.92 -33.08 -14.06
N VAL A 114 5.73 -32.51 -14.24
CA VAL A 114 4.75 -32.32 -13.16
C VAL A 114 4.25 -33.66 -12.64
N GLU A 115 3.87 -34.57 -13.53
CA GLU A 115 3.34 -35.90 -13.17
C GLU A 115 4.37 -36.74 -12.40
N MET A 116 5.66 -36.61 -12.74
CA MET A 116 6.76 -37.28 -12.05
C MET A 116 7.00 -36.71 -10.64
N LEU A 117 7.05 -35.38 -10.47
CA LEU A 117 7.44 -34.77 -9.19
C LEU A 117 6.30 -34.62 -8.20
N TYR A 118 5.07 -34.41 -8.66
CA TYR A 118 3.95 -34.03 -7.80
C TYR A 118 3.65 -35.05 -6.69
N PRO A 119 3.54 -36.38 -6.95
CA PRO A 119 3.15 -37.35 -5.91
C PRO A 119 4.15 -37.37 -4.74
N LEU A 120 5.44 -37.53 -5.03
CA LEU A 120 6.49 -37.55 -4.02
C LEU A 120 6.55 -36.22 -3.23
N THR A 121 6.42 -35.09 -3.94
CA THR A 121 6.51 -33.78 -3.30
C THR A 121 5.33 -33.56 -2.35
N LEU A 122 4.12 -33.96 -2.73
CA LEU A 122 2.93 -33.86 -1.89
C LEU A 122 3.07 -34.73 -0.63
N ASP A 123 3.49 -35.99 -0.77
CA ASP A 123 3.66 -36.92 0.36
C ASP A 123 4.70 -36.42 1.37
N LEU A 124 5.81 -35.86 0.88
CA LEU A 124 6.83 -35.27 1.73
C LEU A 124 6.38 -33.95 2.37
N CYS A 125 5.52 -33.17 1.70
CA CYS A 125 5.03 -31.89 2.18
C CYS A 125 4.23 -32.00 3.48
N VAL A 126 3.56 -33.14 3.73
CA VAL A 126 2.84 -33.41 4.98
C VAL A 126 3.79 -33.55 6.19
N LYS A 127 5.06 -33.91 5.96
CA LYS A 127 6.05 -34.11 7.02
C LYS A 127 6.61 -32.77 7.49
N LYS A 128 6.44 -32.44 8.78
CA LYS A 128 6.88 -31.16 9.40
C LYS A 128 8.30 -30.72 9.01
N LYS A 129 9.24 -31.67 8.92
CA LYS A 129 10.64 -31.38 8.54
C LYS A 129 10.84 -30.89 7.10
N HIS A 130 9.89 -31.14 6.20
CA HIS A 130 9.97 -30.76 4.79
C HIS A 130 8.89 -29.74 4.37
N THR A 131 7.81 -29.59 5.13
CA THR A 131 6.66 -28.75 4.80
C THR A 131 7.08 -27.37 4.28
N TYR A 132 7.90 -26.62 5.02
CA TYR A 132 8.33 -25.28 4.61
C TYR A 132 9.01 -25.20 3.24
N ALA A 133 9.86 -26.17 2.92
CA ALA A 133 10.62 -26.17 1.67
C ALA A 133 9.79 -26.69 0.48
N LEU A 134 8.90 -27.66 0.72
CA LEU A 134 8.16 -28.33 -0.34
C LEU A 134 6.79 -27.71 -0.64
N PHE A 135 6.18 -27.02 0.34
CA PHE A 135 4.88 -26.38 0.16
C PHE A 135 4.84 -25.35 -0.99
N PRO A 136 5.86 -24.49 -1.18
CA PRO A 136 5.97 -23.63 -2.36
C PRO A 136 6.09 -24.43 -3.67
N LEU A 137 6.84 -25.53 -3.66
CA LEU A 137 7.03 -26.38 -4.84
C LEU A 137 5.72 -27.07 -5.26
N VAL A 138 4.97 -27.66 -4.32
CA VAL A 138 3.65 -28.25 -4.63
C VAL A 138 2.73 -27.22 -5.25
N THR A 139 2.69 -26.01 -4.67
CA THR A 139 1.94 -24.87 -5.21
C THR A 139 2.35 -24.57 -6.64
N CYS A 140 3.66 -24.49 -6.89
CA CYS A 140 4.21 -24.13 -8.19
C CYS A 140 3.92 -25.21 -9.26
N LEU A 141 4.09 -26.49 -8.92
CA LEU A 141 3.78 -27.62 -9.79
C LEU A 141 2.31 -27.61 -10.22
N LEU A 142 1.38 -27.38 -9.28
CA LEU A 142 -0.03 -27.18 -9.63
C LEU A 142 -0.22 -25.96 -10.53
N CYS A 143 0.47 -24.85 -10.25
CA CYS A 143 0.39 -23.64 -11.07
C CYS A 143 1.03 -23.76 -12.47
N VAL A 144 1.81 -24.78 -12.79
CA VAL A 144 2.30 -25.03 -14.16
C VAL A 144 1.67 -26.26 -14.81
N SER A 145 0.75 -26.93 -14.10
CA SER A 145 0.10 -28.16 -14.59
C SER A 145 -0.99 -27.91 -15.62
N GLN A 146 -1.29 -28.94 -16.43
CA GLN A 146 -2.44 -28.92 -17.34
C GLN A 146 -3.77 -28.84 -16.58
N LYS A 147 -4.81 -28.30 -17.23
CA LYS A 147 -6.15 -28.11 -16.64
C LYS A 147 -6.70 -29.35 -15.92
N GLN A 148 -6.67 -30.51 -16.57
CA GLN A 148 -7.22 -31.75 -16.00
C GLN A 148 -6.43 -32.22 -14.76
N PHE A 149 -5.11 -32.09 -14.79
CA PHE A 149 -4.26 -32.45 -13.67
C PHE A 149 -4.50 -31.53 -12.48
N PHE A 150 -4.60 -30.21 -12.73
CA PHE A 150 -4.93 -29.23 -11.71
C PHE A 150 -6.26 -29.56 -11.04
N LEU A 151 -7.34 -29.66 -11.82
CA LEU A 151 -8.69 -29.89 -11.29
C LEU A 151 -8.80 -31.19 -10.49
N LYS A 152 -8.09 -32.25 -10.92
CA LYS A 152 -8.02 -33.51 -10.20
C LYS A 152 -7.32 -33.38 -8.84
N ASN A 153 -6.22 -32.63 -8.74
CA ASN A 153 -5.32 -32.71 -7.59
C ASN A 153 -5.41 -31.51 -6.61
N TRP A 154 -5.82 -30.33 -7.07
CA TRP A 154 -5.72 -29.11 -6.27
C TRP A 154 -6.60 -29.10 -5.03
N HIS A 155 -7.72 -29.83 -5.02
CA HIS A 155 -8.68 -29.85 -3.91
C HIS A 155 -8.05 -30.37 -2.61
N CYS A 156 -7.20 -31.40 -2.69
CA CYS A 156 -6.48 -31.96 -1.55
C CYS A 156 -5.54 -30.90 -0.96
N PHE A 157 -4.73 -30.27 -1.81
CA PHE A 157 -3.78 -29.24 -1.39
C PHE A 157 -4.46 -27.93 -0.94
N LEU A 158 -5.63 -27.60 -1.50
CA LEU A 158 -6.47 -26.49 -1.02
C LEU A 158 -6.85 -26.71 0.44
N SER A 159 -7.35 -27.90 0.79
CA SER A 159 -7.70 -28.23 2.18
C SER A 159 -6.51 -28.07 3.13
N MET A 160 -5.30 -28.44 2.68
CA MET A 160 -4.07 -28.19 3.44
C MET A 160 -3.75 -26.70 3.58
N CYS A 161 -3.92 -25.90 2.52
CA CYS A 161 -3.74 -24.45 2.60
C CYS A 161 -4.71 -23.86 3.64
N LEU A 162 -6.00 -24.20 3.55
CA LEU A 162 -7.03 -23.66 4.44
C LEU A 162 -6.83 -24.07 5.90
N SER A 163 -6.32 -25.27 6.18
CA SER A 163 -5.99 -25.69 7.56
C SER A 163 -4.80 -24.93 8.12
N HIS A 164 -3.77 -24.65 7.31
CA HIS A 164 -2.61 -23.89 7.74
C HIS A 164 -2.86 -22.38 7.92
N LEU A 165 -3.92 -21.80 7.34
CA LEU A 165 -4.31 -20.41 7.61
C LEU A 165 -4.65 -20.17 9.08
N LYS A 166 -5.27 -21.16 9.73
CA LYS A 166 -5.65 -21.12 11.16
C LYS A 166 -4.51 -21.50 12.11
N ASN A 167 -3.33 -21.81 11.58
CA ASN A 167 -2.20 -22.26 12.37
C ASN A 167 -1.63 -21.11 13.23
N ARG A 168 -1.17 -21.41 14.44
CA ARG A 168 -0.51 -20.43 15.32
C ARG A 168 0.83 -19.94 14.76
N ASP A 169 1.45 -20.74 13.89
CA ASP A 169 2.70 -20.40 13.24
C ASP A 169 2.48 -19.38 12.11
N SER A 170 2.83 -18.12 12.39
CA SER A 170 2.69 -16.98 11.46
C SER A 170 3.44 -17.21 10.14
N LYS A 171 4.61 -17.88 10.15
CA LYS A 171 5.39 -18.15 8.93
C LYS A 171 4.65 -19.14 8.03
N MET A 172 4.15 -20.24 8.59
CA MET A 172 3.34 -21.20 7.83
C MET A 172 2.03 -20.58 7.34
N SER A 173 1.38 -19.76 8.16
CA SER A 173 0.12 -19.12 7.79
C SER A 173 0.29 -18.15 6.61
N LYS A 174 1.38 -17.36 6.62
CA LYS A 174 1.76 -16.51 5.48
C LYS A 174 2.04 -17.33 4.22
N LEU A 175 2.79 -18.42 4.36
CA LEU A 175 3.10 -19.30 3.24
C LEU A 175 1.84 -19.93 2.64
N ALA A 176 0.93 -20.42 3.49
CA ALA A 176 -0.37 -20.95 3.08
C ALA A 176 -1.23 -19.90 2.36
N MET A 177 -1.21 -18.65 2.82
CA MET A 177 -1.91 -17.55 2.18
C MET A 177 -1.35 -17.22 0.79
N GLU A 178 -0.03 -17.19 0.64
CA GLU A 178 0.61 -16.97 -0.67
C GLU A 178 0.27 -18.09 -1.66
N SER A 179 0.26 -19.34 -1.20
CA SER A 179 -0.15 -20.49 -2.01
C SER A 179 -1.62 -20.46 -2.40
N LEU A 180 -2.53 -20.18 -1.45
CA LEU A 180 -3.96 -20.04 -1.73
C LEU A 180 -4.19 -18.96 -2.79
N HIS A 181 -3.51 -17.82 -2.67
CA HIS A 181 -3.63 -16.70 -3.59
C HIS A 181 -3.22 -17.08 -5.02
N ARG A 182 -2.10 -17.82 -5.19
CA ARG A 182 -1.65 -18.32 -6.50
C ARG A 182 -2.60 -19.38 -7.07
N LEU A 183 -3.02 -20.35 -6.27
CA LEU A 183 -3.91 -21.44 -6.71
C LEU A 183 -5.29 -20.93 -7.11
N LEU A 184 -5.85 -20.00 -6.33
CA LEU A 184 -7.14 -19.41 -6.65
C LEU A 184 -7.08 -18.58 -7.92
N TRP A 185 -5.99 -17.85 -8.16
CA TRP A 185 -5.77 -17.16 -9.42
C TRP A 185 -5.79 -18.14 -10.61
N VAL A 186 -5.08 -19.25 -10.51
CA VAL A 186 -5.06 -20.29 -11.55
C VAL A 186 -6.46 -20.84 -11.80
N TYR A 187 -7.21 -21.14 -10.73
CA TYR A 187 -8.54 -21.71 -10.82
C TYR A 187 -9.56 -20.74 -11.44
N MET A 188 -9.62 -19.51 -10.94
CA MET A 188 -10.58 -18.50 -11.38
C MET A 188 -10.21 -17.92 -12.75
N ILE A 189 -8.97 -17.47 -12.92
CA ILE A 189 -8.57 -16.66 -14.08
C ILE A 189 -8.16 -17.53 -15.26
N ARG A 190 -7.21 -18.44 -15.04
CA ARG A 190 -6.62 -19.21 -16.16
C ARG A 190 -7.46 -20.42 -16.58
N ILE A 191 -8.00 -21.17 -15.61
CA ILE A 191 -8.79 -22.39 -15.89
C ILE A 191 -10.27 -22.07 -16.17
N LYS A 192 -10.75 -20.93 -15.65
CA LYS A 192 -12.15 -20.47 -15.71
C LYS A 192 -13.12 -21.43 -15.04
N CYS A 193 -12.73 -21.91 -13.86
CA CYS A 193 -13.51 -22.78 -12.99
C CYS A 193 -13.91 -24.14 -13.62
N GLU A 194 -14.71 -24.91 -12.89
CA GLU A 194 -15.33 -26.16 -13.36
C GLU A 194 -16.86 -25.99 -13.42
N SER A 195 -17.66 -27.01 -13.08
CA SER A 195 -19.11 -26.87 -12.95
C SER A 195 -19.50 -25.82 -11.88
N ASN A 196 -20.64 -25.16 -12.07
CA ASN A 196 -21.12 -24.09 -11.19
C ASN A 196 -21.24 -24.54 -9.72
N THR A 197 -21.85 -25.70 -9.47
CA THR A 197 -22.09 -26.22 -8.11
C THR A 197 -20.78 -26.54 -7.37
N ALA A 198 -19.84 -27.21 -8.04
CA ALA A 198 -18.55 -27.55 -7.45
C ALA A 198 -17.71 -26.30 -7.17
N THR A 199 -17.74 -25.33 -8.10
CA THR A 199 -17.09 -24.02 -7.93
C THR A 199 -17.64 -23.31 -6.70
N GLN A 200 -18.97 -23.23 -6.57
CA GLN A 200 -19.61 -22.55 -5.45
C GLN A 200 -19.26 -23.18 -4.10
N SER A 201 -19.26 -24.51 -3.99
CA SER A 201 -18.88 -25.22 -2.76
C SER A 201 -17.43 -24.93 -2.35
N LYS A 202 -16.49 -24.96 -3.30
CA LYS A 202 -15.08 -24.67 -3.03
C LYS A 202 -14.86 -23.21 -2.64
N LEU A 203 -15.50 -22.26 -3.34
CA LEU A 203 -15.44 -20.84 -2.99
C LEU A 203 -16.01 -20.57 -1.60
N GLN A 204 -17.13 -21.22 -1.24
CA GLN A 204 -17.69 -21.13 0.11
C GLN A 204 -16.71 -21.63 1.17
N SER A 205 -16.03 -22.76 0.95
CA SER A 205 -14.99 -23.26 1.87
C SER A 205 -13.85 -22.25 2.07
N ILE A 206 -13.38 -21.62 0.99
CA ILE A 206 -12.34 -20.58 1.03
C ILE A 206 -12.84 -19.36 1.83
N VAL A 207 -14.03 -18.86 1.50
CA VAL A 207 -14.65 -17.70 2.17
C VAL A 207 -14.86 -17.97 3.65
N TYR A 208 -15.37 -19.15 4.04
CA TYR A 208 -15.54 -19.51 5.45
C TYR A 208 -14.24 -19.66 6.22
N SER A 209 -13.14 -20.02 5.55
CA SER A 209 -11.83 -20.07 6.18
C SER A 209 -11.26 -18.68 6.42
N LEU A 210 -11.37 -17.78 5.43
CA LEU A 210 -10.85 -16.40 5.49
C LEU A 210 -11.72 -15.47 6.36
N PHE A 211 -13.03 -15.64 6.28
CA PHE A 211 -14.06 -14.84 6.93
C PHE A 211 -15.06 -15.73 7.69
N PRO A 212 -14.66 -16.37 8.80
CA PRO A 212 -15.57 -17.23 9.55
C PRO A 212 -16.84 -16.47 9.99
N LYS A 213 -18.02 -17.06 9.79
CA LYS A 213 -19.30 -16.47 10.24
C LYS A 213 -19.30 -16.28 11.75
N GLY A 214 -19.78 -15.13 12.22
CA GLY A 214 -19.81 -14.76 13.64
C GLY A 214 -18.48 -14.26 14.23
N SER A 215 -17.34 -14.45 13.54
CA SER A 215 -16.07 -13.86 13.96
C SER A 215 -16.00 -12.37 13.56
N LYS A 216 -15.38 -11.55 14.41
CA LYS A 216 -15.09 -10.14 14.12
C LYS A 216 -13.79 -9.93 13.34
N ALA A 217 -12.91 -10.93 13.35
CA ALA A 217 -11.58 -10.86 12.75
C ALA A 217 -11.52 -11.62 11.41
N VAL A 218 -10.52 -11.27 10.61
CA VAL A 218 -10.10 -12.06 9.44
C VAL A 218 -9.10 -13.13 9.83
N VAL A 219 -8.95 -14.14 8.98
CA VAL A 219 -7.97 -15.21 9.17
C VAL A 219 -7.09 -15.32 7.93
N PRO A 220 -5.77 -15.15 8.05
CA PRO A 220 -4.98 -14.83 9.26
C PRO A 220 -5.01 -13.34 9.61
N ARG A 221 -4.78 -12.98 10.89
CA ARG A 221 -4.80 -11.57 11.34
C ARG A 221 -3.55 -10.79 10.94
N ASP A 222 -2.39 -11.44 10.94
CA ASP A 222 -1.08 -10.79 10.72
C ASP A 222 -0.68 -10.70 9.24
N VAL A 223 -1.67 -10.68 8.34
CA VAL A 223 -1.44 -10.63 6.89
C VAL A 223 -2.01 -9.33 6.31
N ASN A 224 -1.30 -8.75 5.35
CA ASN A 224 -1.73 -7.54 4.68
C ASN A 224 -3.13 -7.73 4.05
N LEU A 225 -4.06 -6.81 4.37
CA LEU A 225 -5.45 -6.84 3.89
C LEU A 225 -5.59 -6.90 2.36
N SER A 226 -4.56 -6.45 1.62
CA SER A 226 -4.53 -6.51 0.14
C SER A 226 -4.64 -7.93 -0.42
N PHE A 227 -4.18 -8.97 0.29
CA PHE A 227 -4.37 -10.36 -0.17
C PHE A 227 -5.85 -10.74 -0.23
N PHE A 228 -6.63 -10.37 0.78
CA PHE A 228 -8.06 -10.63 0.83
C PHE A 228 -8.81 -9.87 -0.26
N VAL A 229 -8.46 -8.59 -0.47
CA VAL A 229 -9.01 -7.77 -1.55
C VAL A 229 -8.73 -8.40 -2.92
N LYS A 230 -7.52 -8.90 -3.15
CA LYS A 230 -7.15 -9.56 -4.41
C LYS A 230 -7.85 -10.91 -4.61
N ILE A 231 -8.03 -11.69 -3.55
CA ILE A 231 -8.84 -12.92 -3.60
C ILE A 231 -10.27 -12.61 -4.06
N ILE A 232 -10.92 -11.58 -3.48
CA ILE A 232 -12.27 -11.18 -3.88
C ILE A 232 -12.27 -10.68 -5.34
N GLN A 233 -11.25 -9.93 -5.75
CA GLN A 233 -11.08 -9.50 -7.15
C GLN A 233 -11.01 -10.71 -8.12
N PHE A 234 -10.25 -11.76 -7.77
CA PHE A 234 -10.17 -12.96 -8.61
C PHE A 234 -11.50 -13.69 -8.70
N ILE A 235 -12.23 -13.78 -7.59
CA ILE A 235 -13.55 -14.41 -7.57
C ILE A 235 -14.54 -13.61 -8.42
N ALA A 236 -14.52 -12.29 -8.32
CA ALA A 236 -15.41 -11.40 -9.04
C ALA A 236 -15.26 -11.48 -10.58
N GLN A 237 -14.09 -11.90 -11.08
CA GLN A 237 -13.83 -12.05 -12.51
C GLN A 237 -14.80 -13.04 -13.19
N GLU A 238 -15.03 -14.20 -12.57
CA GLU A 238 -15.91 -15.25 -13.11
C GLU A 238 -17.24 -15.37 -12.35
N LYS A 239 -17.29 -14.90 -11.10
CA LYS A 239 -18.43 -15.05 -10.18
C LYS A 239 -18.75 -13.73 -9.46
N LEU A 240 -19.07 -12.69 -10.23
CA LEU A 240 -19.37 -11.34 -9.72
C LEU A 240 -20.47 -11.34 -8.65
N ASP A 241 -21.60 -11.99 -8.90
CA ASP A 241 -22.73 -12.00 -7.96
C ASP A 241 -22.37 -12.67 -6.62
N PHE A 242 -21.63 -13.77 -6.67
CA PHE A 242 -21.10 -14.43 -5.47
C PHE A 242 -20.12 -13.53 -4.72
N ALA A 243 -19.22 -12.83 -5.42
CA ALA A 243 -18.27 -11.91 -4.79
C ALA A 243 -19.00 -10.75 -4.10
N MET A 244 -20.01 -10.17 -4.74
CA MET A 244 -20.74 -9.03 -4.21
C MET A 244 -21.69 -9.42 -3.08
N LYS A 245 -22.71 -10.25 -3.36
CA LYS A 245 -23.74 -10.64 -2.38
C LYS A 245 -23.22 -11.64 -1.36
N GLY A 246 -22.37 -12.57 -1.78
CA GLY A 246 -21.85 -13.63 -0.92
C GLY A 246 -20.70 -13.21 -0.01
N ILE A 247 -19.95 -12.16 -0.38
CA ILE A 247 -18.77 -11.72 0.38
C ILE A 247 -18.86 -10.24 0.76
N VAL A 248 -18.89 -9.31 -0.22
CA VAL A 248 -18.82 -7.87 0.05
C VAL A 248 -19.98 -7.40 0.96
N TYR A 249 -21.20 -7.90 0.73
CA TYR A 249 -22.36 -7.56 1.57
C TYR A 249 -22.18 -8.01 3.02
N ASP A 250 -21.67 -9.21 3.25
CA ASP A 250 -21.40 -9.71 4.60
C ASP A 250 -20.29 -8.89 5.28
N LEU A 251 -19.22 -8.57 4.54
CA LEU A 251 -18.10 -7.79 5.05
C LEU A 251 -18.47 -6.34 5.42
N LEU A 252 -19.36 -5.72 4.64
CA LEU A 252 -19.86 -4.36 4.87
C LEU A 252 -21.07 -4.31 5.81
N SER A 253 -21.62 -5.47 6.20
CA SER A 253 -22.86 -5.57 6.99
C SER A 253 -24.04 -4.85 6.33
N VAL A 254 -24.18 -5.04 5.00
CA VAL A 254 -25.30 -4.49 4.21
C VAL A 254 -26.64 -4.90 4.82
N ASP A 255 -27.58 -3.96 4.82
CA ASP A 255 -28.94 -4.09 5.38
C ASP A 255 -29.00 -4.38 6.90
N ARG A 256 -27.89 -4.16 7.63
CA ARG A 256 -27.85 -4.24 9.10
C ARG A 256 -27.56 -2.87 9.70
N PRO A 257 -28.20 -2.47 10.82
CA PRO A 257 -27.94 -1.19 11.43
C PRO A 257 -26.53 -1.13 12.04
N ILE A 258 -25.73 -0.15 11.62
CA ILE A 258 -24.35 0.05 12.09
C ILE A 258 -24.34 1.18 13.12
N LYS A 259 -24.47 0.82 14.41
CA LYS A 259 -24.28 1.77 15.53
C LYS A 259 -22.86 1.76 16.07
N VAL A 260 -22.21 0.60 16.05
CA VAL A 260 -20.86 0.38 16.57
C VAL A 260 -20.05 -0.46 15.59
N ILE A 261 -18.81 -0.06 15.36
CA ILE A 261 -17.88 -0.75 14.46
C ILE A 261 -17.24 -1.93 15.19
N PHE A 262 -17.72 -3.14 14.91
CA PHE A 262 -17.22 -4.37 15.52
C PHE A 262 -16.17 -5.11 14.69
N ALA A 263 -16.17 -4.97 13.36
CA ALA A 263 -15.29 -5.72 12.46
C ALA A 263 -14.62 -4.78 11.43
N PRO A 264 -13.77 -3.84 11.89
CA PRO A 264 -13.23 -2.79 11.02
C PRO A 264 -12.36 -3.32 9.87
N GLU A 265 -11.59 -4.38 10.09
CA GLU A 265 -10.76 -4.99 9.03
C GLU A 265 -11.61 -5.62 7.93
N ARG A 266 -12.71 -6.28 8.30
CA ARG A 266 -13.67 -6.86 7.35
C ARG A 266 -14.31 -5.79 6.49
N MET A 267 -14.80 -4.72 7.12
CA MET A 267 -15.40 -3.58 6.42
C MET A 267 -14.38 -2.91 5.48
N THR A 268 -13.12 -2.79 5.92
CA THR A 268 -12.03 -2.23 5.09
C THR A 268 -11.79 -3.08 3.86
N ILE A 269 -11.75 -4.41 4.01
CA ILE A 269 -11.61 -5.34 2.89
C ILE A 269 -12.80 -5.25 1.94
N GLY A 270 -14.03 -5.26 2.46
CA GLY A 270 -15.25 -5.18 1.66
C GLY A 270 -15.30 -3.92 0.80
N LEU A 271 -15.02 -2.76 1.40
CA LEU A 271 -15.02 -1.46 0.70
C LEU A 271 -13.94 -1.41 -0.38
N ARG A 272 -12.70 -1.80 -0.04
CA ARG A 272 -11.58 -1.81 -0.99
C ARG A 272 -11.81 -2.82 -2.12
N ALA A 273 -12.38 -3.98 -1.83
CA ALA A 273 -12.73 -4.99 -2.83
C ALA A 273 -13.75 -4.46 -3.83
N PHE A 274 -14.80 -3.79 -3.37
CA PHE A 274 -15.79 -3.18 -4.25
C PHE A 274 -15.14 -2.17 -5.23
N ILE A 275 -14.33 -1.25 -4.71
CA ILE A 275 -13.64 -0.23 -5.52
C ILE A 275 -12.72 -0.88 -6.56
N VAL A 276 -11.90 -1.85 -6.13
CA VAL A 276 -10.95 -2.54 -7.00
C VAL A 276 -11.69 -3.30 -8.11
N VAL A 277 -12.81 -3.95 -7.81
CA VAL A 277 -13.61 -4.66 -8.81
C VAL A 277 -14.26 -3.69 -9.78
N ALA A 278 -14.88 -2.62 -9.29
CA ALA A 278 -15.49 -1.60 -10.14
C ALA A 278 -14.47 -0.94 -11.09
N ASP A 279 -13.27 -0.64 -10.59
CA ASP A 279 -12.19 -0.07 -11.41
C ASP A 279 -11.68 -1.05 -12.45
N SER A 280 -11.53 -2.33 -12.11
CA SER A 280 -11.10 -3.37 -13.07
C SER A 280 -12.09 -3.50 -14.23
N LEU A 281 -13.39 -3.52 -13.91
CA LEU A 281 -14.46 -3.58 -14.92
C LEU A 281 -14.52 -2.31 -15.78
N GLN A 282 -14.29 -1.14 -15.18
CA GLN A 282 -14.34 0.13 -15.89
C GLN A 282 -13.15 0.36 -16.82
N GLN A 283 -11.94 0.08 -16.34
CA GLN A 283 -10.73 0.29 -17.14
C GLN A 283 -10.60 -0.74 -18.28
N LYS A 284 -11.40 -1.83 -18.25
CA LYS A 284 -11.19 -3.01 -19.09
C LYS A 284 -9.73 -3.49 -19.01
N GLU A 285 -9.09 -3.28 -17.86
CA GLU A 285 -7.82 -3.92 -17.56
C GLU A 285 -8.10 -5.42 -17.70
N GLY A 286 -7.37 -6.11 -18.58
CA GLY A 286 -7.60 -7.53 -18.83
C GLY A 286 -7.43 -8.38 -17.57
N GLU A 287 -7.33 -9.69 -17.77
CA GLU A 287 -7.19 -10.64 -16.65
C GLU A 287 -6.08 -10.19 -15.68
N PRO A 288 -6.35 -10.14 -14.35
CA PRO A 288 -5.38 -9.65 -13.38
C PRO A 288 -4.11 -10.50 -13.45
N PRO A 289 -2.90 -9.92 -13.28
CA PRO A 289 -1.67 -10.70 -13.37
C PRO A 289 -1.56 -11.70 -12.22
N MET A 290 -0.91 -12.84 -12.48
CA MET A 290 -0.67 -13.86 -11.46
C MET A 290 0.12 -13.27 -10.28
N PRO A 291 -0.25 -13.61 -9.03
CA PRO A 291 0.48 -13.17 -7.85
C PRO A 291 1.96 -13.55 -7.88
N ARG A 292 2.83 -12.55 -7.75
CA ARG A 292 4.27 -12.74 -7.60
C ARG A 292 4.63 -12.58 -6.14
N THR A 293 5.52 -13.43 -5.62
CA THR A 293 6.18 -13.12 -4.35
C THR A 293 7.01 -11.86 -4.59
N PRO A 294 6.90 -10.83 -3.74
CA PRO A 294 7.65 -9.59 -3.92
C PRO A 294 9.14 -9.93 -3.99
N GLY A 295 9.70 -9.83 -5.20
CA GLY A 295 11.13 -10.01 -5.41
C GLY A 295 11.85 -8.84 -4.76
N VAL A 296 12.77 -9.13 -3.86
CA VAL A 296 13.83 -8.17 -3.53
C VAL A 296 14.69 -8.11 -4.78
N MET A 297 14.63 -6.99 -5.51
CA MET A 297 15.66 -6.74 -6.52
C MET A 297 17.01 -6.60 -5.80
N PRO A 298 18.13 -7.01 -6.41
CA PRO A 298 19.47 -6.86 -5.82
C PRO A 298 19.81 -5.41 -5.40
N SER A 299 19.11 -4.42 -5.96
CA SER A 299 19.25 -3.00 -5.62
C SER A 299 18.45 -2.55 -4.38
N GLY A 300 17.77 -3.44 -3.66
CA GLY A 300 16.96 -3.09 -2.48
C GLY A 300 15.65 -2.38 -2.79
N ASN A 301 15.43 -1.95 -4.04
CA ASN A 301 14.17 -1.34 -4.46
C ASN A 301 13.12 -2.41 -4.77
N THR A 302 12.06 -2.47 -3.95
CA THR A 302 10.83 -3.14 -4.37
C THR A 302 10.21 -2.33 -5.50
N LEU A 303 10.09 -2.92 -6.71
CA LEU A 303 9.24 -2.36 -7.77
C LEU A 303 7.78 -2.45 -7.30
N ARG A 304 7.36 -1.49 -6.48
CA ARG A 304 5.94 -1.25 -6.21
C ARG A 304 5.40 -0.51 -7.42
N VAL A 305 4.78 -1.25 -8.33
CA VAL A 305 3.88 -0.63 -9.31
C VAL A 305 2.75 0.01 -8.49
N LYS A 306 2.87 1.31 -8.22
CA LYS A 306 1.83 2.07 -7.53
C LYS A 306 0.66 2.17 -8.52
N ARG A 307 -0.30 1.25 -8.38
CA ARG A 307 -1.51 1.26 -9.18
C ARG A 307 -2.32 2.48 -8.76
N THR A 308 -2.41 3.47 -9.64
CA THR A 308 -3.24 4.65 -9.42
C THR A 308 -4.68 4.25 -9.76
N TYR A 309 -5.53 4.16 -8.75
CA TYR A 309 -6.97 3.91 -8.94
C TYR A 309 -7.63 5.07 -9.67
N LEU A 310 -8.81 4.83 -10.26
CA LEU A 310 -9.55 5.91 -10.89
C LEU A 310 -10.05 6.86 -9.82
N ASN A 311 -9.60 8.11 -9.88
CA ASN A 311 -10.13 9.16 -9.02
C ASN A 311 -11.47 9.72 -9.52
N LYS A 312 -12.01 9.25 -10.65
CA LYS A 312 -13.28 9.75 -11.19
C LYS A 312 -14.47 9.05 -10.51
N MET A 313 -15.44 9.84 -10.04
CA MET A 313 -16.68 9.35 -9.42
C MET A 313 -17.34 8.19 -10.19
N LEU A 314 -17.81 7.18 -9.48
CA LEU A 314 -18.66 6.14 -10.01
C LEU A 314 -20.10 6.64 -10.07
N THR A 315 -20.53 7.21 -11.18
CA THR A 315 -21.95 7.59 -11.31
C THR A 315 -22.84 6.35 -11.46
N GLU A 316 -24.13 6.45 -11.12
CA GLU A 316 -25.10 5.35 -11.33
C GLU A 316 -25.11 4.84 -12.78
N ARG A 317 -25.03 5.76 -13.75
CA ARG A 317 -24.93 5.42 -15.17
C ARG A 317 -23.68 4.58 -15.46
N MET A 318 -22.54 4.94 -14.86
CA MET A 318 -21.31 4.16 -14.98
C MET A 318 -21.43 2.80 -14.29
N ALA A 319 -22.05 2.75 -13.11
CA ALA A 319 -22.31 1.50 -12.39
C ALA A 319 -23.20 0.55 -13.22
N LYS A 320 -24.20 1.08 -13.92
CA LYS A 320 -25.03 0.34 -14.88
C LYS A 320 -24.22 -0.17 -16.06
N ASN A 321 -23.35 0.66 -16.64
CA ASN A 321 -22.54 0.28 -17.80
C ASN A 321 -21.52 -0.83 -17.49
N ILE A 322 -20.98 -0.88 -16.27
CA ILE A 322 -20.02 -1.91 -15.85
C ILE A 322 -20.70 -3.12 -15.19
N GLY A 323 -22.03 -3.13 -15.04
CA GLY A 323 -22.78 -4.26 -14.50
C GLY A 323 -22.74 -4.40 -12.96
N VAL A 324 -22.46 -3.33 -12.21
CA VAL A 324 -22.48 -3.35 -10.73
C VAL A 324 -23.64 -2.58 -10.10
N ASN A 325 -24.58 -2.11 -10.92
CA ASN A 325 -25.70 -1.26 -10.48
C ASN A 325 -26.55 -1.90 -9.39
N ASP A 326 -26.77 -3.21 -9.43
CA ASP A 326 -27.59 -3.91 -8.44
C ASP A 326 -26.93 -3.97 -7.05
N TYR A 327 -25.62 -3.72 -6.98
CA TYR A 327 -24.84 -3.74 -5.74
C TYR A 327 -24.50 -2.35 -5.23
N TYR A 328 -24.33 -1.41 -6.15
CA TYR A 328 -23.81 -0.08 -5.90
C TYR A 328 -24.60 0.73 -4.84
N PRO A 329 -25.95 0.87 -4.92
CA PRO A 329 -26.71 1.63 -3.91
C PRO A 329 -26.58 1.07 -2.50
N HIS A 330 -26.56 -0.26 -2.36
CA HIS A 330 -26.42 -0.92 -1.07
C HIS A 330 -25.05 -0.63 -0.44
N VAL A 331 -23.99 -0.63 -1.25
CA VAL A 331 -22.64 -0.29 -0.79
C VAL A 331 -22.55 1.18 -0.36
N LEU A 332 -23.17 2.10 -1.10
CA LEU A 332 -23.19 3.53 -0.74
C LEU A 332 -23.92 3.78 0.58
N LYS A 333 -25.06 3.13 0.78
CA LYS A 333 -25.83 3.21 2.03
C LYS A 333 -25.02 2.68 3.22
N SER A 334 -24.37 1.53 3.06
CA SER A 334 -23.48 0.99 4.10
C SER A 334 -22.28 1.89 4.37
N LEU A 335 -21.67 2.50 3.34
CA LEU A 335 -20.58 3.47 3.50
C LEU A 335 -21.05 4.68 4.34
N ASN A 336 -22.25 5.20 4.06
CA ASN A 336 -22.85 6.27 4.85
C ASN A 336 -23.01 5.87 6.32
N ASP A 337 -23.56 4.69 6.60
CA ASP A 337 -23.79 4.23 7.98
C ASP A 337 -22.46 4.00 8.74
N ILE A 338 -21.44 3.47 8.05
CA ILE A 338 -20.09 3.32 8.60
C ILE A 338 -19.49 4.71 8.92
N LEU A 339 -19.59 5.67 8.00
CA LEU A 339 -19.06 7.03 8.21
C LEU A 339 -19.72 7.72 9.41
N LYS A 340 -21.06 7.63 9.53
CA LYS A 340 -21.79 8.19 10.68
C LYS A 340 -21.34 7.58 12.01
N ALA A 341 -21.17 6.26 12.06
CA ALA A 341 -20.71 5.59 13.27
C ALA A 341 -19.25 5.93 13.63
N LEU A 342 -18.38 6.06 12.63
CA LEU A 342 -16.97 6.43 12.82
C LEU A 342 -16.82 7.89 13.25
N ASP A 343 -17.53 8.82 12.63
CA ASP A 343 -17.47 10.25 13.01
C ASP A 343 -17.91 10.47 14.45
N LEU A 344 -19.00 9.81 14.87
CA LEU A 344 -19.51 9.92 16.23
C LEU A 344 -18.51 9.43 17.29
N GLN A 345 -17.81 8.32 17.02
CA GLN A 345 -16.92 7.68 18.01
C GLN A 345 -15.47 8.14 17.93
N PHE A 346 -15.00 8.46 16.73
CA PHE A 346 -13.58 8.68 16.43
C PHE A 346 -13.32 9.94 15.61
N GLY A 347 -14.33 10.59 15.03
CA GLY A 347 -14.16 11.88 14.35
C GLY A 347 -14.17 13.03 15.36
N LYS A 348 -15.37 13.43 15.80
CA LYS A 348 -15.57 14.55 16.74
C LYS A 348 -14.70 14.45 18.02
N PRO A 349 -14.62 13.29 18.71
CA PRO A 349 -13.87 13.21 19.96
C PRO A 349 -12.35 13.33 19.82
N LEU A 350 -11.81 13.13 18.60
CA LEU A 350 -10.37 13.12 18.33
C LEU A 350 -9.96 14.32 17.44
N MET A 351 -10.70 15.43 17.52
CA MET A 351 -10.29 16.70 16.91
C MET A 351 -9.21 17.38 17.77
N LEU A 352 -8.27 18.08 17.11
CA LEU A 352 -7.22 18.87 17.75
C LEU A 352 -7.78 20.09 18.49
N THR A 353 -8.96 20.57 18.08
CA THR A 353 -9.68 21.68 18.73
C THR A 353 -10.35 21.26 20.04
N THR A 354 -10.44 19.94 20.31
CA THR A 354 -10.99 19.43 21.57
C THR A 354 -10.01 19.64 22.71
N VAL A 355 -10.38 20.45 23.69
CA VAL A 355 -9.52 20.87 24.83
C VAL A 355 -8.91 19.68 25.58
N GLN A 356 -9.62 18.56 25.69
CA GLN A 356 -9.15 17.34 26.36
C GLN A 356 -7.98 16.62 25.64
N ASN A 357 -7.66 17.02 24.40
CA ASN A 357 -6.64 16.38 23.57
C ASN A 357 -5.34 17.21 23.47
N ILE A 358 -5.31 18.45 23.94
CA ILE A 358 -4.19 19.41 23.75
C ILE A 358 -2.82 18.86 24.21
N ASN A 359 -2.79 18.02 25.25
CA ASN A 359 -1.55 17.47 25.83
C ASN A 359 -1.37 15.97 25.57
N LYS A 360 -2.15 15.38 24.66
CA LYS A 360 -2.08 13.95 24.35
C LYS A 360 -1.42 13.75 23.00
N GLU A 361 -0.50 12.81 22.92
CA GLU A 361 0.10 12.44 21.65
C GLU A 361 -0.87 11.56 20.83
N PRO A 362 -0.90 11.71 19.49
CA PRO A 362 -1.71 10.85 18.61
C PRO A 362 -1.41 9.36 18.81
N ASP A 363 -0.14 9.03 19.04
CA ASP A 363 0.33 7.67 19.26
C ASP A 363 -0.22 7.04 20.54
N ASP A 364 -0.62 7.83 21.54
CA ASP A 364 -1.25 7.32 22.76
C ASP A 364 -2.76 7.10 22.58
N MET A 365 -3.39 7.97 21.79
CA MET A 365 -4.84 7.96 21.56
C MET A 365 -5.31 6.95 20.52
N ILE A 366 -4.45 6.61 19.54
CA ILE A 366 -4.71 5.73 18.41
C ILE A 366 -4.00 4.38 18.59
N THR A 367 -4.25 3.73 19.73
CA THR A 367 -3.64 2.44 20.09
C THR A 367 -4.65 1.31 20.15
N GLY A 368 -4.13 0.07 20.17
CA GLY A 368 -4.91 -1.15 20.42
C GLY A 368 -6.13 -1.29 19.51
N GLU A 369 -7.32 -1.40 20.09
CA GLU A 369 -8.57 -1.62 19.37
C GLU A 369 -9.08 -0.40 18.58
N ARG A 370 -8.52 0.80 18.81
CA ARG A 370 -8.90 2.01 18.08
C ARG A 370 -8.22 2.08 16.72
N LYS A 371 -6.97 1.61 16.62
CA LYS A 371 -6.16 1.71 15.40
C LYS A 371 -6.86 1.11 14.16
N PRO A 372 -7.43 -0.12 14.19
CA PRO A 372 -8.14 -0.66 13.03
C PRO A 372 -9.37 0.16 12.63
N LYS A 373 -10.03 0.84 13.58
CA LYS A 373 -11.21 1.68 13.31
C LYS A 373 -10.81 3.00 12.65
N ILE A 374 -9.68 3.60 13.05
CA ILE A 374 -9.07 4.74 12.34
C ILE A 374 -8.62 4.32 10.95
N ASP A 375 -8.02 3.13 10.79
CA ASP A 375 -7.64 2.61 9.47
C ASP A 375 -8.85 2.38 8.54
N LEU A 376 -9.98 1.92 9.10
CA LEU A 376 -11.26 1.89 8.37
C LEU A 376 -11.71 3.30 7.99
N PHE A 377 -11.61 4.27 8.90
CA PHE A 377 -12.02 5.65 8.63
C PHE A 377 -11.21 6.26 7.48
N ARG A 378 -9.89 6.06 7.49
CA ARG A 378 -9.00 6.42 6.37
C ARG A 378 -9.46 5.77 5.07
N ALA A 379 -9.81 4.48 5.09
CA ALA A 379 -10.31 3.78 3.91
C ALA A 379 -11.65 4.34 3.39
N CYS A 380 -12.57 4.73 4.28
CA CYS A 380 -13.83 5.37 3.92
C CYS A 380 -13.62 6.75 3.31
N ILE A 381 -12.77 7.59 3.91
CA ILE A 381 -12.48 8.93 3.37
C ILE A 381 -11.76 8.84 2.03
N ALA A 382 -10.78 7.94 1.89
CA ALA A 382 -10.10 7.69 0.62
C ALA A 382 -11.06 7.19 -0.48
N ALA A 383 -12.22 6.62 -0.12
CA ALA A 383 -13.22 6.17 -1.08
C ALA A 383 -14.11 7.30 -1.60
N ILE A 384 -14.26 8.43 -0.88
CA ILE A 384 -15.20 9.52 -1.23
C ILE A 384 -15.02 10.08 -2.65
N PRO A 385 -13.79 10.32 -3.16
CA PRO A 385 -13.60 10.77 -4.55
C PRO A 385 -14.29 9.87 -5.58
N ARG A 386 -14.41 8.58 -5.25
CA ARG A 386 -14.99 7.56 -6.12
C ARG A 386 -16.44 7.24 -5.77
N LEU A 387 -16.79 7.24 -4.48
CA LEU A 387 -18.07 6.78 -3.92
C LEU A 387 -18.63 7.88 -3.00
N ILE A 388 -19.53 8.72 -3.54
CA ILE A 388 -20.27 9.68 -2.71
C ILE A 388 -21.33 8.89 -1.91
N PRO A 389 -21.32 8.94 -0.57
CA PRO A 389 -22.28 8.20 0.25
C PRO A 389 -23.73 8.59 -0.04
N ASP A 390 -24.62 7.60 -0.05
CA ASP A 390 -26.06 7.79 -0.25
C ASP A 390 -26.76 7.84 1.13
N GLY A 391 -27.41 8.96 1.46
CA GLY A 391 -28.08 9.19 2.75
C GLY A 391 -27.42 10.22 3.71
N MET A 392 -26.30 10.83 3.31
CA MET A 392 -25.75 12.03 3.96
C MET A 392 -26.04 13.24 3.06
N SER A 393 -26.46 14.37 3.64
CA SER A 393 -26.63 15.59 2.84
C SER A 393 -25.26 16.11 2.36
N ARG A 394 -25.24 16.89 1.28
CA ARG A 394 -23.99 17.50 0.78
C ARG A 394 -23.30 18.31 1.87
N THR A 395 -24.09 19.08 2.60
CA THR A 395 -23.64 19.91 3.73
C THR A 395 -23.03 19.07 4.85
N ASP A 396 -23.66 17.95 5.22
CA ASP A 396 -23.13 17.06 6.27
C ASP A 396 -21.80 16.40 5.85
N LEU A 397 -21.66 16.03 4.57
CA LEU A 397 -20.42 15.44 4.05
C LEU A 397 -19.29 16.45 4.05
N ILE A 398 -19.58 17.69 3.64
CA ILE A 398 -18.62 18.79 3.64
C ILE A 398 -18.24 19.16 5.08
N ASP A 399 -19.19 19.25 6.01
CA ASP A 399 -18.91 19.47 7.44
C ASP A 399 -18.00 18.38 8.01
N LEU A 400 -18.33 17.11 7.75
CA LEU A 400 -17.51 15.97 8.16
C LEU A 400 -16.08 16.11 7.64
N LEU A 401 -15.91 16.29 6.33
CA LEU A 401 -14.60 16.41 5.71
C LEU A 401 -13.81 17.61 6.25
N SER A 402 -14.49 18.74 6.44
CA SER A 402 -13.89 19.98 6.99
C SER A 402 -13.38 19.75 8.40
N ARG A 403 -14.19 19.15 9.29
CA ARG A 403 -13.76 18.80 10.66
C ARG A 403 -12.59 17.82 10.68
N LEU A 404 -12.56 16.85 9.77
CA LEU A 404 -11.46 15.89 9.71
C LEU A 404 -10.11 16.51 9.28
N THR A 405 -10.09 17.72 8.72
CA THR A 405 -8.84 18.44 8.42
C THR A 405 -8.05 18.84 9.67
N VAL A 406 -8.68 18.84 10.85
CA VAL A 406 -8.04 19.11 12.15
C VAL A 406 -8.09 17.89 13.08
N HIS A 407 -8.17 16.69 12.53
CA HIS A 407 -8.17 15.45 13.31
C HIS A 407 -6.76 15.11 13.85
N MET A 408 -6.66 14.37 14.97
CA MET A 408 -5.37 13.95 15.57
C MET A 408 -4.49 13.12 14.61
N ASP A 409 -5.13 12.25 13.82
CA ASP A 409 -4.49 11.40 12.82
C ASP A 409 -4.06 12.17 11.57
N GLU A 410 -2.77 12.18 11.27
CA GLU A 410 -2.21 12.92 10.13
C GLU A 410 -2.68 12.40 8.77
N GLU A 411 -2.69 11.07 8.58
CA GLU A 411 -3.09 10.47 7.30
C GLU A 411 -4.57 10.76 7.00
N LEU A 412 -5.44 10.73 8.02
CA LEU A 412 -6.85 11.10 7.87
C LEU A 412 -7.03 12.57 7.50
N ARG A 413 -6.24 13.50 8.07
CA ARG A 413 -6.26 14.92 7.67
C ARG A 413 -5.94 15.09 6.19
N VAL A 414 -4.87 14.42 5.72
CA VAL A 414 -4.44 14.47 4.31
C VAL A 414 -5.53 13.93 3.38
N LEU A 415 -6.13 12.79 3.73
CA LEU A 415 -7.19 12.18 2.93
C LEU A 415 -8.46 13.04 2.87
N ALA A 416 -8.85 13.64 4.00
CA ALA A 416 -10.02 14.53 4.06
C ALA A 416 -9.81 15.78 3.20
N TRP A 417 -8.63 16.39 3.29
CA TRP A 417 -8.26 17.51 2.44
C TRP A 417 -8.26 17.15 0.95
N GLN A 418 -7.67 16.01 0.59
CA GLN A 418 -7.69 15.51 -0.80
C GLN A 418 -9.11 15.26 -1.31
N ALA A 419 -10.01 14.77 -0.47
CA ALA A 419 -11.42 14.59 -0.82
C ALA A 419 -12.11 15.95 -1.10
N LEU A 420 -11.89 16.98 -0.27
CA LEU A 420 -12.43 18.34 -0.52
C LEU A 420 -11.91 18.94 -1.83
N GLN A 421 -10.59 18.85 -2.06
CA GLN A 421 -9.98 19.30 -3.32
C GLN A 421 -10.55 18.56 -4.53
N HIS A 422 -10.73 17.24 -4.39
CA HIS A 422 -11.34 16.43 -5.42
C HIS A 422 -12.76 16.92 -5.73
N ILE A 423 -13.55 17.21 -4.70
CA ILE A 423 -14.94 17.64 -4.87
C ILE A 423 -15.00 18.96 -5.65
N ILE A 424 -14.22 19.98 -5.25
CA ILE A 424 -14.19 21.28 -5.95
C ILE A 424 -13.81 21.12 -7.42
N ASN A 425 -12.81 20.28 -7.71
CA ASN A 425 -12.28 20.15 -9.06
C ASN A 425 -13.22 19.37 -10.00
N ASN A 426 -13.99 18.42 -9.47
CA ASN A 426 -14.76 17.48 -10.30
C ASN A 426 -16.28 17.70 -10.27
N PHE A 427 -16.82 18.41 -9.27
CA PHE A 427 -18.25 18.70 -9.14
C PHE A 427 -18.52 20.21 -9.11
N PRO A 428 -18.73 20.84 -10.28
CA PRO A 428 -19.04 22.27 -10.35
C PRO A 428 -20.20 22.70 -9.44
N GLU A 429 -21.20 21.84 -9.28
CA GLU A 429 -22.41 22.08 -8.50
C GLU A 429 -22.24 21.94 -6.98
N TRP A 430 -21.03 21.57 -6.50
CA TRP A 430 -20.71 21.47 -5.07
C TRP A 430 -19.74 22.56 -4.62
N ARG A 431 -19.24 23.40 -5.53
CA ARG A 431 -18.14 24.33 -5.23
C ARG A 431 -18.53 25.38 -4.19
N ASP A 432 -19.70 25.99 -4.36
CA ASP A 432 -20.26 26.95 -3.40
C ASP A 432 -20.42 26.30 -2.02
N ASP A 433 -21.09 25.14 -1.98
CA ASP A 433 -21.31 24.37 -0.74
C ASP A 433 -20.00 24.05 -0.01
N VAL A 434 -18.93 23.68 -0.74
CA VAL A 434 -17.63 23.33 -0.14
C VAL A 434 -16.97 24.55 0.48
N VAL A 435 -16.96 25.69 -0.21
CA VAL A 435 -16.34 26.92 0.30
C VAL A 435 -17.13 27.45 1.50
N GLU A 436 -18.45 27.53 1.39
CA GLU A 436 -19.31 27.96 2.48
C GLU A 436 -19.18 27.04 3.69
N GLY A 437 -19.25 25.73 3.50
CA GLY A 437 -19.10 24.75 4.58
C GLY A 437 -17.75 24.85 5.28
N PHE A 438 -16.66 25.05 4.53
CA PHE A 438 -15.32 25.19 5.11
C PHE A 438 -15.15 26.51 5.87
N ILE A 439 -15.75 27.61 5.39
CA ILE A 439 -15.79 28.89 6.12
C ILE A 439 -16.56 28.72 7.43
N ASN A 440 -17.74 28.10 7.38
CA ASN A 440 -18.56 27.84 8.56
C ASN A 440 -17.79 27.02 9.59
N PHE A 441 -17.09 25.97 9.16
CA PHE A 441 -16.22 25.17 10.00
C PHE A 441 -15.13 26.01 10.70
N ILE A 442 -14.42 26.88 9.96
CA ILE A 442 -13.40 27.76 10.56
C ILE A 442 -14.01 28.65 11.63
N LEU A 443 -15.18 29.24 11.36
CA LEU A 443 -15.84 30.17 12.26
C LEU A 443 -16.43 29.49 13.50
N SER A 444 -16.89 28.24 13.40
CA SER A 444 -17.57 27.55 14.49
C SER A 444 -16.65 26.68 15.35
N GLU A 445 -15.65 26.04 14.75
CA GLU A 445 -14.86 24.99 15.41
C GLU A 445 -13.42 25.41 15.75
N ILE A 446 -12.85 26.43 15.07
CA ILE A 446 -11.47 26.87 15.30
C ILE A 446 -11.46 28.17 16.12
N ASN A 447 -11.32 28.02 17.43
CA ASN A 447 -11.22 29.15 18.36
C ASN A 447 -9.87 29.89 18.23
N ASP A 448 -9.85 31.17 18.61
CA ASP A 448 -8.66 32.04 18.62
C ASP A 448 -7.50 31.50 19.51
N THR A 449 -7.80 30.55 20.39
CA THR A 449 -6.81 29.85 21.21
C THR A 449 -5.89 28.90 20.42
N PHE A 450 -6.21 28.61 19.15
CA PHE A 450 -5.46 27.71 18.28
C PHE A 450 -4.88 28.43 17.04
N PRO A 451 -3.96 29.40 17.21
CA PRO A 451 -3.51 30.26 16.11
C PRO A 451 -2.84 29.51 14.94
N GLN A 452 -2.16 28.40 15.21
CA GLN A 452 -1.54 27.57 14.17
C GLN A 452 -2.59 26.82 13.32
N LEU A 453 -3.64 26.31 13.96
CA LEU A 453 -4.74 25.64 13.25
C LEU A 453 -5.51 26.64 12.39
N LEU A 454 -5.71 27.87 12.90
CA LEU A 454 -6.34 28.95 12.15
C LEU A 454 -5.52 29.34 10.91
N ASP A 455 -4.21 29.58 11.05
CA ASP A 455 -3.35 29.91 9.89
C ASP A 455 -3.38 28.81 8.82
N ASN A 456 -3.28 27.54 9.24
CA ASN A 456 -3.37 26.41 8.32
C ASN A 456 -4.73 26.33 7.63
N ALA A 457 -5.83 26.48 8.36
CA ALA A 457 -7.17 26.42 7.78
C ALA A 457 -7.40 27.58 6.79
N LEU A 458 -6.89 28.77 7.05
CA LEU A 458 -6.97 29.90 6.11
C LEU A 458 -6.16 29.65 4.84
N ARG A 459 -4.97 29.04 4.94
CA ARG A 459 -4.20 28.60 3.77
C ARG A 459 -4.95 27.57 2.95
N MET A 460 -5.62 26.62 3.61
CA MET A 460 -6.46 25.62 2.94
C MET A 460 -7.64 26.28 2.23
N LEU A 461 -8.34 27.22 2.87
CA LEU A 461 -9.42 27.97 2.23
C LEU A 461 -8.93 28.72 0.97
N LEU A 462 -7.76 29.37 1.04
CA LEU A 462 -7.16 30.02 -0.12
C LEU A 462 -6.85 29.02 -1.25
N GLN A 463 -6.37 27.82 -0.91
CA GLN A 463 -6.13 26.76 -1.90
C GLN A 463 -7.42 26.23 -2.54
N LEU A 464 -8.53 26.13 -1.79
CA LEU A 464 -9.84 25.77 -2.34
C LEU A 464 -10.30 26.81 -3.38
N LEU A 465 -10.22 28.10 -3.02
CA LEU A 465 -10.58 29.21 -3.91
C LEU A 465 -9.70 29.26 -5.16
N ALA A 466 -8.39 29.06 -5.02
CA ALA A 466 -7.46 29.01 -6.15
C ALA A 466 -7.75 27.82 -7.09
N SER A 467 -8.08 26.66 -6.53
CA SER A 467 -8.46 25.47 -7.30
C SER A 467 -9.76 25.68 -8.07
N TRP A 468 -10.73 26.37 -7.46
CA TRP A 468 -11.96 26.78 -8.13
C TRP A 468 -11.69 27.79 -9.27
N LYS A 469 -10.93 28.86 -9.02
CA LYS A 469 -10.53 29.85 -10.05
C LYS A 469 -9.91 29.15 -11.26
N THR A 470 -8.96 28.25 -11.03
CA THR A 470 -8.28 27.49 -12.08
C THR A 470 -9.25 26.59 -12.86
N SER A 471 -10.20 25.95 -12.16
CA SER A 471 -11.19 25.08 -12.79
C SER A 471 -12.18 25.84 -13.68
N ILE A 472 -12.52 27.10 -13.35
CA ILE A 472 -13.34 27.96 -14.22
C ILE A 472 -12.56 28.32 -15.50
N GLN A 473 -11.29 28.71 -15.36
CA GLN A 473 -10.43 29.10 -16.50
C GLN A 473 -10.20 27.93 -17.47
N ALA A 474 -10.04 26.70 -16.96
CA ALA A 474 -9.92 25.49 -17.77
C ALA A 474 -11.21 25.16 -18.55
N SER A 475 -12.38 25.48 -18.02
CA SER A 475 -13.66 25.33 -18.75
C SER A 475 -13.96 26.44 -19.76
N GLY A 476 -13.24 27.58 -19.68
CA GLY A 476 -13.44 28.73 -20.57
C GLY A 476 -12.65 28.69 -21.88
N THR A 477 -11.74 27.72 -22.07
CA THR A 477 -10.83 27.66 -23.23
C THR A 477 -11.30 26.77 -24.39
N SER A 478 -12.55 26.27 -24.35
CA SER A 478 -13.13 25.44 -25.42
C SER A 478 -14.48 25.93 -25.94
N LYS A 479 -14.64 27.23 -26.21
CA LYS A 479 -15.77 27.75 -26.98
C LYS A 479 -15.29 28.68 -28.09
N SER A 480 -15.76 28.42 -29.30
CA SER A 480 -15.72 29.32 -30.46
C SER A 480 -16.47 30.63 -30.16
N PRO A 481 -16.21 31.74 -30.89
CA PRO A 481 -16.68 33.07 -30.53
C PRO A 481 -18.19 33.34 -30.72
N ASP A 482 -18.96 32.41 -31.30
CA ASP A 482 -20.36 32.63 -31.64
C ASP A 482 -21.29 31.73 -30.83
N GLU A 483 -21.59 32.15 -29.60
CA GLU A 483 -22.85 31.86 -28.87
C GLU A 483 -22.82 32.63 -27.53
N SER A 484 -22.98 33.94 -27.65
CA SER A 484 -22.97 34.92 -26.55
C SER A 484 -24.36 35.15 -25.94
N GLU A 485 -25.33 34.29 -26.20
CA GLU A 485 -26.68 34.39 -25.62
C GLU A 485 -27.23 33.00 -25.28
N LEU A 486 -27.81 32.86 -24.08
CA LEU A 486 -28.46 31.67 -23.52
C LEU A 486 -27.55 30.54 -22.95
N LEU A 487 -26.79 30.87 -21.90
CA LEU A 487 -26.65 29.97 -20.74
C LEU A 487 -27.02 30.74 -19.47
N THR A 488 -28.30 31.09 -19.40
CA THR A 488 -28.98 31.40 -18.14
C THR A 488 -29.02 30.12 -17.29
N CYS A 489 -27.91 29.81 -16.60
CA CYS A 489 -27.98 29.08 -15.36
C CYS A 489 -28.78 29.96 -14.39
N LYS A 490 -30.02 29.56 -14.12
CA LYS A 490 -30.85 30.13 -13.06
C LYS A 490 -30.10 29.97 -11.73
N GLY A 491 -29.48 31.06 -11.27
CA GLY A 491 -28.79 31.11 -9.98
C GLY A 491 -27.61 32.07 -10.03
N GLN A 492 -27.88 33.38 -9.95
CA GLN A 492 -26.87 34.37 -9.54
C GLN A 492 -26.23 33.90 -8.23
N HIS A 493 -24.99 33.40 -8.26
CA HIS A 493 -24.18 33.17 -7.05
C HIS A 493 -23.04 34.19 -7.05
N THR A 494 -23.43 35.44 -6.81
CA THR A 494 -22.58 36.39 -6.08
C THR A 494 -22.85 36.09 -4.60
N ILE A 495 -21.82 35.74 -3.82
CA ILE A 495 -21.95 35.62 -2.37
C ILE A 495 -22.34 37.00 -1.81
N LEU A 496 -23.65 37.23 -1.68
CA LEU A 496 -24.28 38.43 -1.14
C LEU A 496 -24.64 38.15 0.32
N ILE A 497 -23.79 38.57 1.25
CA ILE A 497 -24.21 38.71 2.65
C ILE A 497 -25.05 40.01 2.71
N ILE A 498 -26.35 39.91 2.98
CA ILE A 498 -27.28 41.05 2.90
C ILE A 498 -27.40 41.75 4.26
N ASN A 499 -27.29 43.09 4.30
CA ASN A 499 -27.83 43.91 5.39
C ASN A 499 -29.10 44.65 4.91
N LYS A 500 -30.22 44.45 5.60
CA LYS A 500 -31.50 45.13 5.33
C LYS A 500 -31.46 46.56 5.88
N SER A 501 -31.38 47.56 5.00
CA SER A 501 -31.89 48.94 5.19
C SER A 501 -31.79 49.74 3.88
N ARG A 502 -32.94 50.16 3.34
CA ARG A 502 -33.21 50.91 2.07
C ARG A 502 -32.60 52.35 2.01
N PRO A 503 -32.76 53.14 0.90
CA PRO A 503 -32.77 52.82 -0.55
C PRO A 503 -31.94 53.80 -1.45
N LYS A 504 -31.84 53.43 -2.74
CA LYS A 504 -31.55 54.22 -3.96
C LYS A 504 -30.14 54.09 -4.58
N ASN A 505 -30.13 53.32 -5.67
CA ASN A 505 -29.43 53.52 -6.93
C ASN A 505 -27.95 53.94 -6.86
N LYS A 506 -27.10 52.93 -6.64
CA LYS A 506 -25.94 52.60 -7.48
C LYS A 506 -25.37 51.26 -6.98
N GLN A 507 -25.43 50.25 -7.85
CA GLN A 507 -24.76 48.97 -7.64
C GLN A 507 -23.25 49.18 -7.70
N ILE A 508 -22.57 48.91 -6.59
CA ILE A 508 -21.40 48.05 -6.41
C ILE A 508 -21.17 48.06 -4.88
N ILE A 509 -21.49 46.93 -4.24
CA ILE A 509 -21.50 46.77 -2.78
C ILE A 509 -20.50 45.66 -2.43
N LEU A 510 -19.43 46.01 -1.73
CA LEU A 510 -18.76 45.16 -0.74
C LEU A 510 -18.52 46.05 0.49
N ASN A 511 -19.48 46.07 1.40
CA ASN A 511 -19.36 46.70 2.72
C ASN A 511 -19.86 45.69 3.78
N PHE A 512 -18.93 45.08 4.52
CA PHE A 512 -19.23 44.31 5.72
C PHE A 512 -18.60 44.94 6.95
N THR A 513 -19.46 45.54 7.77
CA THR A 513 -19.12 45.98 9.12
C THR A 513 -19.45 44.85 10.08
N ILE A 514 -18.45 44.13 10.59
CA ILE A 514 -18.56 43.29 11.79
C ILE A 514 -17.34 43.57 12.67
N LYS A 515 -17.60 44.01 13.91
CA LYS A 515 -16.59 44.34 14.92
C LYS A 515 -15.95 43.07 15.47
N MET A 516 -14.87 42.59 14.85
CA MET A 516 -13.79 41.85 15.52
C MET A 516 -12.47 42.09 14.76
N PRO A 517 -11.38 42.49 15.44
CA PRO A 517 -10.18 43.05 14.80
C PRO A 517 -9.34 42.05 13.97
N PHE A 518 -9.57 40.73 14.07
CA PHE A 518 -8.74 39.72 13.41
C PHE A 518 -9.30 39.23 12.06
N VAL A 519 -10.63 39.14 11.91
CA VAL A 519 -11.30 38.76 10.65
C VAL A 519 -11.07 39.79 9.54
N SER A 520 -10.81 41.05 9.92
CA SER A 520 -10.40 42.10 8.98
C SER A 520 -9.06 41.80 8.28
N LYS A 521 -8.11 41.13 8.93
CA LYS A 521 -6.82 40.76 8.29
C LYS A 521 -6.97 39.60 7.29
N ILE A 522 -7.90 38.68 7.56
CA ILE A 522 -8.22 37.55 6.68
C ILE A 522 -8.82 38.05 5.37
N LEU A 523 -9.77 38.99 5.46
CA LEU A 523 -10.37 39.62 4.27
C LEU A 523 -9.39 40.54 3.53
N ILE A 524 -8.48 41.24 4.23
CA ILE A 524 -7.42 42.04 3.60
C ILE A 524 -6.45 41.15 2.82
N LEU A 525 -6.07 39.98 3.33
CA LEU A 525 -5.19 39.03 2.62
C LEU A 525 -5.88 38.38 1.42
N ILE A 526 -7.16 38.02 1.55
CA ILE A 526 -7.96 37.49 0.44
C ILE A 526 -8.16 38.57 -0.64
N TYR A 527 -8.43 39.82 -0.25
CA TYR A 527 -8.56 40.96 -1.16
C TYR A 527 -7.23 41.28 -1.85
N HIS A 528 -6.10 41.32 -1.14
CA HIS A 528 -4.79 41.58 -1.73
C HIS A 528 -4.36 40.48 -2.71
N HIS A 529 -4.68 39.21 -2.46
CA HIS A 529 -4.23 38.11 -3.32
C HIS A 529 -5.13 37.86 -4.54
N ILE A 530 -6.41 38.27 -4.47
CA ILE A 530 -7.37 38.14 -5.58
C ILE A 530 -7.31 39.37 -6.50
N VAL A 531 -7.13 40.59 -5.95
CA VAL A 531 -7.15 41.85 -6.73
C VAL A 531 -5.77 42.20 -7.31
N MET A 532 -4.67 41.91 -6.62
CA MET A 532 -3.32 42.30 -7.11
C MET A 532 -2.75 41.38 -8.21
N ASP A 533 -3.50 40.35 -8.62
CA ASP A 533 -3.13 39.48 -9.75
C ASP A 533 -3.64 40.02 -11.11
N GLU A 534 -4.54 41.01 -11.11
CA GLU A 534 -5.01 41.70 -12.33
C GLU A 534 -4.17 42.95 -12.67
N ASP A 535 -3.51 43.57 -11.68
CA ASP A 535 -2.83 44.87 -11.85
C ASP A 535 -1.36 44.81 -12.32
N LEU A 536 -0.80 43.63 -12.58
CA LEU A 536 0.54 43.49 -13.18
C LEU A 536 0.56 43.30 -14.71
N SER A 537 -0.60 43.36 -15.38
CA SER A 537 -0.68 43.17 -16.85
C SER A 537 -0.67 44.46 -17.68
N SER A 538 -0.63 45.66 -17.08
CA SER A 538 -0.91 46.92 -17.79
C SER A 538 0.30 47.82 -18.11
N ASN A 539 1.54 47.32 -18.04
CA ASN A 539 2.71 48.10 -18.48
C ASN A 539 3.67 47.30 -19.38
N VAL A 540 3.22 46.99 -20.60
CA VAL A 540 4.13 46.68 -21.71
C VAL A 540 3.73 47.50 -22.92
N LYS A 541 4.52 48.54 -23.23
CA LYS A 541 4.43 49.28 -24.49
C LYS A 541 4.77 48.34 -25.65
N TYR A 542 3.84 48.24 -26.59
CA TYR A 542 4.05 47.62 -27.90
C TYR A 542 5.19 48.33 -28.66
N SER A 543 6.16 47.55 -29.15
CA SER A 543 6.96 47.91 -30.33
C SER A 543 6.80 46.78 -31.34
N GLY A 544 6.42 47.15 -32.57
CA GLY A 544 6.10 46.23 -33.66
C GLY A 544 7.31 45.48 -34.23
N PRO A 545 7.08 44.53 -35.16
CA PRO A 545 7.95 43.39 -35.38
C PRO A 545 8.95 43.62 -36.52
N LEU A 546 10.24 43.35 -36.30
CA LEU A 546 11.20 43.14 -37.38
C LEU A 546 12.25 42.08 -37.02
N SER A 547 12.22 40.99 -37.79
CA SER A 547 13.36 40.30 -38.42
C SER A 547 14.41 39.58 -37.56
N ASN A 548 14.46 38.26 -37.76
CA ASN A 548 15.62 37.35 -37.81
C ASN A 548 16.84 37.71 -36.94
N ASN A 549 17.03 36.97 -35.83
CA ASN A 549 18.27 37.01 -35.07
C ASN A 549 18.89 35.62 -34.90
N ASP A 550 20.15 35.54 -35.35
CA ASP A 550 21.04 34.40 -35.29
C ASP A 550 21.18 33.80 -33.88
N PRO A 551 21.11 32.47 -33.72
CA PRO A 551 21.18 31.78 -32.43
C PRO A 551 22.50 32.01 -31.67
N VAL A 552 23.56 32.43 -32.37
CA VAL A 552 24.91 32.64 -31.80
C VAL A 552 25.01 33.94 -30.98
N LYS A 553 24.16 34.93 -31.25
CA LYS A 553 24.20 36.23 -30.57
C LYS A 553 23.47 36.18 -29.22
N THR A 554 22.34 35.48 -29.18
CA THR A 554 21.53 35.23 -27.98
C THR A 554 22.28 34.38 -26.95
N GLU A 555 23.07 33.39 -27.41
CA GLU A 555 23.87 32.53 -26.54
C GLU A 555 25.01 33.30 -25.84
N ARG A 556 25.66 34.24 -26.54
CA ARG A 556 26.72 35.09 -25.95
C ARG A 556 26.18 36.07 -24.90
N GLU A 557 24.97 36.58 -25.07
CA GLU A 557 24.32 37.47 -24.10
C GLU A 557 23.86 36.74 -22.84
N GLU A 558 23.38 35.49 -22.98
CA GLU A 558 23.07 34.59 -21.85
C GLU A 558 24.34 34.17 -21.09
N GLU A 559 25.43 33.84 -21.80
CA GLU A 559 26.71 33.46 -21.18
C GLU A 559 27.36 34.64 -20.42
N ALA A 560 27.22 35.87 -20.93
CA ALA A 560 27.67 37.08 -20.24
C ALA A 560 26.87 37.36 -18.96
N LYS A 561 25.55 37.15 -18.98
CA LYS A 561 24.69 37.25 -17.79
C LYS A 561 25.04 36.18 -16.75
N LEU A 562 25.41 34.97 -17.19
CA LEU A 562 25.82 33.89 -16.30
C LEU A 562 27.19 34.16 -15.64
N LYS A 563 28.16 34.70 -16.40
CA LYS A 563 29.49 35.10 -15.90
C LYS A 563 29.44 36.24 -14.90
N ALA A 564 28.56 37.23 -15.12
CA ALA A 564 28.35 38.32 -14.18
C ALA A 564 27.75 37.83 -12.84
N LYS A 565 26.96 36.75 -12.89
CA LYS A 565 26.27 36.20 -11.71
C LYS A 565 27.12 35.21 -10.91
N TYR A 566 28.12 34.57 -11.54
CA TYR A 566 29.02 33.60 -10.90
C TYR A 566 30.48 33.75 -11.39
N PRO A 567 31.27 34.69 -10.84
CA PRO A 567 32.60 35.02 -11.34
C PRO A 567 33.66 33.91 -11.19
N SER A 568 33.39 32.86 -10.41
CA SER A 568 34.39 31.88 -9.95
C SER A 568 34.12 30.42 -10.39
N VAL A 569 33.31 30.19 -11.42
CA VAL A 569 33.07 28.82 -11.93
C VAL A 569 33.91 28.53 -13.19
N GLN A 570 35.04 27.85 -13.01
CA GLN A 570 35.74 27.16 -14.10
C GLN A 570 34.96 25.90 -14.50
N ARG A 571 34.79 25.69 -15.82
CA ARG A 571 33.97 24.65 -16.45
C ARG A 571 34.24 23.23 -15.88
N PRO A 572 33.22 22.45 -15.46
CA PRO A 572 33.41 21.02 -15.23
C PRO A 572 32.98 20.22 -16.47
N GLY A 573 33.90 19.40 -16.98
CA GLY A 573 33.64 18.41 -18.04
C GLY A 573 32.77 17.22 -17.57
N PRO A 574 32.55 16.22 -18.45
CA PRO A 574 31.49 15.20 -18.30
C PRO A 574 31.66 14.26 -17.09
N GLN A 575 32.80 14.30 -16.41
CA GLN A 575 33.09 13.48 -15.22
C GLN A 575 32.34 13.95 -13.96
N PHE A 576 31.88 15.21 -13.91
CA PHE A 576 31.13 15.74 -12.76
C PHE A 576 29.70 15.18 -12.67
N LEU A 577 29.06 14.93 -13.83
CA LEU A 577 27.76 14.26 -13.92
C LEU A 577 27.83 12.79 -13.50
N GLN A 578 28.94 12.11 -13.79
CA GLN A 578 29.13 10.69 -13.44
C GLN A 578 29.31 10.47 -11.93
N LYS A 579 29.92 11.44 -11.22
CA LYS A 579 30.02 11.43 -9.74
C LYS A 579 28.73 11.79 -9.01
N ARG A 580 27.80 12.55 -9.62
CA ARG A 580 26.47 12.82 -9.03
C ARG A 580 25.48 11.67 -9.27
N LEU A 581 25.60 10.93 -10.37
CA LEU A 581 24.78 9.74 -10.65
C LEU A 581 25.13 8.52 -9.79
N GLN A 582 26.32 8.45 -9.19
CA GLN A 582 26.73 7.36 -8.29
C GLN A 582 26.45 7.62 -6.80
N LYS A 583 26.03 8.83 -6.40
CA LYS A 583 25.63 9.08 -5.01
C LYS A 583 24.15 8.71 -4.81
N GLY A 584 23.92 7.43 -4.57
CA GLY A 584 22.67 6.91 -4.03
C GLY A 584 22.26 7.66 -2.76
N THR A 585 20.98 8.00 -2.73
CA THR A 585 20.24 8.63 -1.64
C THR A 585 20.58 8.00 -0.29
N LYS A 586 21.30 8.72 0.57
CA LYS A 586 21.45 8.35 1.99
C LYS A 586 20.18 8.79 2.71
N TYR A 587 19.39 7.83 3.17
CA TYR A 587 18.35 8.09 4.15
C TYR A 587 18.99 8.53 5.47
N PHE A 588 18.41 9.57 6.04
CA PHE A 588 18.70 10.09 7.37
C PHE A 588 18.22 9.04 8.38
N ASP A 589 19.14 8.45 9.13
CA ASP A 589 18.88 7.51 10.21
C ASP A 589 18.50 8.32 11.47
N SER A 590 17.21 8.43 11.76
CA SER A 590 16.71 9.12 12.96
C SER A 590 16.67 8.21 14.21
N GLY A 591 17.46 7.13 14.25
CA GLY A 591 17.56 6.24 15.41
C GLY A 591 18.46 6.74 16.54
N ASP A 592 19.56 7.43 16.24
CA ASP A 592 20.60 7.70 17.24
C ASP A 592 20.44 9.02 18.01
N TYR A 593 19.71 9.99 17.46
CA TYR A 593 19.52 11.30 18.11
C TYR A 593 18.58 11.23 19.33
N ASN A 594 17.66 10.27 19.34
CA ASN A 594 16.70 10.07 20.45
C ASN A 594 17.28 9.22 21.58
N MET A 595 18.23 8.32 21.30
CA MET A 595 18.98 7.57 22.31
C MET A 595 19.96 8.46 23.10
N ALA A 596 20.64 9.40 22.43
CA ALA A 596 21.54 10.35 23.10
C ALA A 596 20.80 11.38 23.99
N LYS A 597 19.58 11.79 23.61
CA LYS A 597 18.72 12.63 24.47
C LYS A 597 18.11 11.86 25.65
N ALA A 598 17.81 10.57 25.49
CA ALA A 598 17.28 9.71 26.56
C ALA A 598 18.35 9.39 27.62
N ALA A 599 19.61 9.21 27.21
CA ALA A 599 20.74 9.01 28.13
C ALA A 599 21.04 10.25 28.99
N ILE A 600 20.79 11.46 28.48
CA ILE A 600 21.02 12.73 29.20
C ILE A 600 19.84 13.10 30.13
N LYS A 601 18.62 12.60 29.87
CA LYS A 601 17.43 12.86 30.72
C LYS A 601 17.28 11.90 31.90
N ASN A 602 17.86 10.69 31.84
CA ASN A 602 17.75 9.69 32.92
C ASN A 602 18.74 9.87 34.08
N ASN A 603 19.57 10.92 34.09
CA ASN A 603 20.52 11.21 35.18
C ASN A 603 20.24 12.51 35.95
N LYS A 604 19.02 13.06 35.87
CA LYS A 604 18.57 14.19 36.72
C LYS A 604 17.30 13.86 37.50
N SER A 605 17.36 12.83 38.35
CA SER A 605 16.45 12.71 39.50
C SER A 605 16.98 11.68 40.52
N ARG A 606 18.02 12.06 41.28
CA ARG A 606 18.28 11.60 42.65
C ARG A 606 19.53 12.29 43.19
N GLN A 607 19.34 13.36 43.95
CA GLN A 607 20.19 13.65 45.10
C GLN A 607 19.36 13.40 46.36
N PRO A 608 20.01 12.91 47.43
CA PRO A 608 20.01 13.66 48.68
C PRO A 608 21.43 14.09 49.08
N SER A 609 21.46 15.32 49.61
CA SER A 609 22.44 15.95 50.51
C SER A 609 23.52 15.08 51.16
N SER A 610 24.80 15.46 51.02
CA SER A 610 25.53 16.30 52.00
C SER A 610 27.07 16.18 51.86
N LEU A 611 27.73 17.33 52.05
CA LEU A 611 29.10 17.56 52.57
C LEU A 611 30.34 17.28 51.70
N SER A 612 30.99 18.41 51.32
CA SER A 612 32.43 18.72 51.43
C SER A 612 33.25 18.91 50.14
N GLN A 613 33.74 20.16 49.99
CA GLN A 613 35.05 20.60 49.47
C GLN A 613 35.33 20.64 47.95
N GLU A 614 35.28 21.87 47.43
CA GLU A 614 36.33 22.65 46.71
C GLU A 614 37.08 22.07 45.47
N PRO A 615 37.55 22.95 44.55
CA PRO A 615 37.38 22.74 43.11
C PRO A 615 38.70 22.60 42.33
N VAL A 616 38.71 21.90 41.17
CA VAL A 616 39.70 22.16 40.11
C VAL A 616 39.13 21.87 38.70
N ASN A 617 39.23 22.88 37.83
CA ASN A 617 39.01 22.83 36.38
C ASN A 617 39.92 21.81 35.68
N PHE A 618 39.45 21.16 34.60
CA PHE A 618 40.23 21.05 33.35
C PHE A 618 39.32 20.65 32.15
N THR A 619 39.42 21.45 31.10
CA THR A 619 38.91 21.23 29.74
C THR A 619 39.75 20.17 29.00
N VAL A 620 39.13 19.15 28.40
CA VAL A 620 39.77 18.34 27.33
C VAL A 620 38.74 17.88 26.28
N SER A 621 39.05 18.15 25.02
CA SER A 621 38.35 17.69 23.81
C SER A 621 38.52 16.18 23.56
N PRO A 622 37.60 15.49 22.87
CA PRO A 622 37.65 14.02 22.72
C PRO A 622 38.68 13.55 21.67
N PRO A 623 39.33 12.38 21.86
CA PRO A 623 40.24 11.82 20.87
C PRO A 623 39.53 10.96 19.81
N LEU A 624 40.22 10.86 18.66
CA LEU A 624 39.87 10.13 17.45
C LEU A 624 39.81 8.60 17.67
N THR A 625 38.91 7.97 16.94
CA THR A 625 38.62 6.53 16.95
C THR A 625 39.49 5.77 15.94
N GLY A 626 40.16 4.70 16.38
CA GLY A 626 40.81 3.72 15.49
C GLY A 626 41.90 2.93 16.21
N ASP A 627 41.90 1.61 16.02
CA ASP A 627 42.94 0.64 16.41
C ASP A 627 43.00 0.15 17.86
N THR A 628 42.15 -0.83 18.21
CA THR A 628 42.61 -2.01 18.99
C THR A 628 41.68 -3.21 18.75
N ILE A 629 42.26 -4.36 18.40
CA ILE A 629 41.61 -5.68 18.29
C ILE A 629 41.44 -6.26 19.71
N PRO A 630 40.26 -6.76 20.15
CA PRO A 630 40.11 -7.32 21.49
C PRO A 630 40.62 -8.77 21.60
N THR A 631 41.48 -9.02 22.60
CA THR A 631 41.91 -10.34 23.11
C THR A 631 40.83 -10.94 24.05
N PRO A 632 40.84 -12.26 24.37
CA PRO A 632 39.69 -13.00 24.93
C PRO A 632 39.21 -12.62 26.34
N ASP A 633 39.85 -11.67 27.02
CA ASP A 633 39.53 -11.31 28.41
C ASP A 633 38.35 -10.33 28.54
N CYS A 634 37.71 -9.92 27.43
CA CYS A 634 36.52 -9.07 27.42
C CYS A 634 35.19 -9.80 27.17
N LEU A 635 35.12 -11.12 27.37
CA LEU A 635 33.87 -11.88 27.27
C LEU A 635 33.20 -12.04 28.64
N ALA A 636 32.01 -11.45 28.81
CA ALA A 636 31.21 -11.60 30.03
C ALA A 636 30.65 -13.03 30.19
N THR A 637 30.88 -13.61 31.37
CA THR A 637 30.41 -14.93 31.80
C THR A 637 28.88 -15.05 31.85
N ARG A 638 28.36 -16.15 31.29
CA ARG A 638 26.93 -16.52 31.23
C ARG A 638 26.39 -16.86 32.62
N LYS A 639 25.36 -16.16 33.12
CA LYS A 639 24.65 -16.54 34.36
C LYS A 639 23.58 -17.60 34.07
N THR A 640 23.54 -18.58 34.96
CA THR A 640 22.72 -19.80 34.98
C THR A 640 21.25 -19.54 35.32
N SER A 641 20.40 -20.44 34.82
CA SER A 641 18.94 -20.49 34.93
C SER A 641 18.42 -20.65 36.37
N ILE A 642 17.39 -19.86 36.73
CA ILE A 642 16.56 -20.10 37.91
C ILE A 642 15.14 -20.48 37.46
N HIS A 643 14.67 -21.58 38.03
CA HIS A 643 13.34 -22.17 37.90
C HIS A 643 12.20 -21.21 38.28
N SER A 644 11.14 -21.19 37.48
CA SER A 644 9.81 -20.71 37.91
C SER A 644 8.74 -21.74 37.53
N GLN A 645 8.14 -22.35 38.54
CA GLN A 645 7.08 -23.36 38.43
C GLN A 645 5.75 -22.77 37.90
N SER A 646 5.04 -23.59 37.13
CA SER A 646 3.76 -23.34 36.49
C SER A 646 2.59 -23.31 37.48
N LYS A 647 1.74 -22.28 37.43
CA LYS A 647 0.44 -22.24 38.12
C LYS A 647 -0.64 -22.84 37.22
N LEU A 648 -0.91 -24.14 37.37
CA LEU A 648 -2.11 -24.82 36.88
C LEU A 648 -2.10 -26.27 37.40
N ALA A 649 -2.60 -26.47 38.63
CA ALA A 649 -3.17 -27.73 39.16
C ALA A 649 -3.24 -27.68 40.69
N THR A 650 -4.29 -27.12 41.29
CA THR A 650 -4.77 -27.54 42.63
C THR A 650 -6.18 -27.03 42.88
N GLU A 651 -7.18 -27.70 42.33
CA GLU A 651 -8.51 -27.80 42.96
C GLU A 651 -8.90 -29.26 42.80
N LEU A 652 -8.64 -30.05 43.84
CA LEU A 652 -9.29 -31.31 44.18
C LEU A 652 -8.61 -31.87 45.45
N LEU A 653 -9.42 -31.99 46.52
CA LEU A 653 -9.30 -32.89 47.68
C LEU A 653 -8.41 -32.45 48.86
N HIS A 654 -9.07 -31.94 49.91
CA HIS A 654 -9.18 -32.59 51.24
C HIS A 654 -10.30 -31.88 52.00
N ASP A 655 -11.45 -32.52 52.19
CA ASP A 655 -11.80 -33.35 53.36
C ASP A 655 -11.61 -32.62 54.70
N HIS A 656 -12.75 -32.32 55.32
CA HIS A 656 -12.86 -32.05 56.74
C HIS A 656 -13.81 -33.10 57.32
N ASP A 657 -13.26 -33.83 58.29
CA ASP A 657 -13.89 -34.80 59.16
C ASP A 657 -15.26 -34.37 59.70
N LEU A 658 -16.21 -35.30 59.68
CA LEU A 658 -17.18 -35.56 60.74
C LEU A 658 -17.60 -37.04 60.66
N ASN A 659 -17.10 -37.82 61.63
CA ASN A 659 -17.43 -39.20 62.04
C ASN A 659 -17.08 -40.39 61.14
#